data_AF-A0A523XN72-F1
#
_entry.id   AF-A0A523XN72-F1
#
_cell.length_a   1.000
_cell.length_b   1.000
_cell.length_c   1.000
_cell.angle_alpha   90.00
_cell.angle_beta   90.00
_cell.angle_gamma   90.00
#
_symmetry.space_group_name_H-M   'P 1'
#
loop_
_entity.id
_entity.type
_entity.pdbx_description
1 polymer ?
#
loop_
_entity_poly.entity_id
_entity_poly.type
_entity_poly.pdbx_seq_one_letter_code
_entity_poly.pdbx_strand_id
1 'polypeptide(L)'
;MFKATDNMSLIDYWNLLWGLIKNDPNIGIGILIALLGLVFLISEIVTKVRHGTTSENLMLAFIALTFGLVLIFLSNWLIAIALGLFVLAVYQTYMLRESPVWRELMIISVVTYFIFLVGTVGDKIWELVTGEKNELFTGWAYNLMLYVFIILALIFFGKKFVLVSRLMSPQILYLTLFALAYVALYGVGKLVPGFDNLTWNYLGIYSFTLSNFFTIGDSALLPSAGNHLGGLVKTDSLLVQRTIFLSLGPWEIIILLSVFMYFISGWLLTFLLRIKPTNDKRVLRIVEEVRVRIGTKRKVKVGFVEAPILNAMAYGPLFDQRVALIASSLDDFSDDDIRGIVAHELAHNRRGHIIWLQLLAWIEMIIKKGFLLPATTLDYAAVKGLIPFGLYFLISYGIIAILYIFVRILEGDADLQTKKAGYGKELAQALYKLEGFYQGVAGDFGLNVQLLTGREFTPEEKQRFQGEAAMRLYKHLYRPGRWDMVANMFMSHPRTAYRIIAVVSDDYSPVKGALLPFWFVLPNFIRGKSIKKLSKKREEFSKLISERYTEYHGEKGVESFLEITRMNDLISMLKGRYVVAYDRIFDDCIEGEVTDIEISDTIVRPLLLNIQAKNETKKILFTDYVIHDAQVDEKYVLKNGKIGKLVSWQKEERTQRPTFTFQQIDNPSKAFERDYTGKPISYFTDLIDKEVFSYNDGLDRKAVLENISFENSLASSLITLKTDDNGKMKTFELNGKDIIIDLPPVLVRLNYDKKENQTGLIESTIGKSVVLFTKEEIETGIACILTSLKDDKVAYKIKDKEFEIERKKIDYIYIYTDTP
;
A
#
# COMPACT_ATOMS: atom_id res chain seq x y z
N MET A 1 35.27 -2.53 -31.13
CA MET A 1 35.37 -1.41 -32.09
C MET A 1 35.83 -0.16 -31.34
N PHE A 2 37.11 -0.10 -30.97
CA PHE A 2 37.76 1.12 -30.45
C PHE A 2 39.21 1.10 -30.96
N LYS A 3 39.47 1.83 -32.04
CA LYS A 3 40.83 2.23 -32.40
C LYS A 3 41.03 3.61 -31.77
N ALA A 4 42.06 3.71 -30.92
CA ALA A 4 42.51 4.96 -30.36
C ALA A 4 42.77 5.96 -31.49
N THR A 5 42.13 7.13 -31.42
CA THR A 5 42.45 8.29 -32.24
C THR A 5 42.41 9.53 -31.35
N ASP A 6 43.51 10.28 -31.42
CA ASP A 6 43.72 11.72 -31.26
C ASP A 6 42.86 12.55 -30.28
N ASN A 7 43.51 13.51 -29.63
CA ASN A 7 42.95 14.47 -28.67
C ASN A 7 41.66 15.14 -29.18
N MET A 8 40.50 14.53 -28.91
CA MET A 8 39.19 15.14 -29.15
C MET A 8 39.07 16.44 -28.35
N SER A 9 38.63 17.51 -29.01
CA SER A 9 38.35 18.77 -28.33
C SER A 9 37.07 18.68 -27.48
N LEU A 10 36.92 19.57 -26.50
CA LEU A 10 35.68 19.68 -25.69
C LEU A 10 34.41 19.85 -26.56
N ILE A 11 34.55 20.50 -27.72
CA ILE A 11 33.47 20.68 -28.69
C ILE A 11 33.10 19.35 -29.36
N ASP A 12 34.08 18.49 -29.64
CA ASP A 12 33.84 17.18 -30.24
C ASP A 12 33.13 16.23 -29.27
N TYR A 13 33.51 16.28 -27.98
CA TYR A 13 32.78 15.57 -26.92
C TYR A 13 31.35 16.08 -26.77
N TRP A 14 31.15 17.41 -26.81
CA TRP A 14 29.81 18.01 -26.73
C TRP A 14 28.93 17.61 -27.90
N ASN A 15 29.48 17.63 -29.13
CA ASN A 15 28.76 17.23 -30.33
C ASN A 15 28.44 15.72 -30.33
N LEU A 16 29.35 14.88 -29.84
CA LEU A 16 29.10 13.43 -29.65
C LEU A 16 27.98 13.19 -28.63
N LEU A 17 28.03 13.87 -27.49
CA LEU A 17 27.02 13.77 -26.43
C LEU A 17 25.65 14.23 -26.94
N TRP A 18 25.59 15.37 -27.64
CA TRP A 18 24.36 15.88 -28.23
C TRP A 18 23.82 14.95 -29.32
N GLY A 19 24.71 14.32 -30.10
CA GLY A 19 24.36 13.28 -31.05
C GLY A 19 23.72 12.06 -30.39
N LEU A 20 24.27 11.59 -29.26
CA LEU A 20 23.72 10.48 -28.47
C LEU A 20 22.34 10.82 -27.88
N ILE A 21 22.18 12.02 -27.31
CA ILE A 21 20.90 12.48 -26.73
C ILE A 21 19.82 12.62 -27.82
N LYS A 22 20.19 13.13 -29.00
CA LYS A 22 19.27 13.27 -30.13
C LYS A 22 18.79 11.91 -30.65
N ASN A 23 19.67 10.90 -30.60
CA ASN A 23 19.36 9.55 -31.07
C ASN A 23 18.54 8.75 -30.04
N ASP A 24 18.74 9.00 -28.74
CA ASP A 24 17.96 8.37 -27.68
C ASP A 24 17.67 9.36 -26.53
N PRO A 25 16.42 9.84 -26.39
CA PRO A 25 16.06 10.80 -25.35
C PRO A 25 16.23 10.22 -23.93
N ASN A 26 16.26 8.90 -23.77
CA ASN A 26 16.50 8.26 -22.47
C ASN A 26 17.91 8.54 -21.96
N ILE A 27 18.90 8.65 -22.85
CA ILE A 27 20.28 8.99 -22.47
C ILE A 27 20.32 10.41 -21.88
N GLY A 28 19.63 11.37 -22.50
CA GLY A 28 19.56 12.74 -21.99
C GLY A 28 18.90 12.83 -20.62
N ILE A 29 17.78 12.12 -20.43
CA ILE A 29 17.10 12.03 -19.13
C ILE A 29 17.99 11.32 -18.10
N GLY A 30 18.67 10.25 -18.50
CA GLY A 30 19.59 9.50 -17.64
C GLY A 30 20.76 10.34 -17.16
N ILE A 31 21.38 11.12 -18.05
CA ILE A 31 22.44 12.10 -17.70
C ILE A 31 21.92 13.10 -16.68
N LEU A 32 20.75 13.69 -16.92
CA LEU A 32 20.17 14.67 -15.99
C LEU A 32 19.93 14.06 -14.61
N ILE A 33 19.32 12.88 -14.54
CA ILE A 33 19.03 12.20 -13.26
C ILE A 33 20.33 11.80 -12.56
N ALA A 34 21.32 11.27 -13.29
CA ALA A 34 22.61 10.87 -12.74
C ALA A 34 23.39 12.08 -12.18
N LEU A 35 23.40 13.21 -12.90
CA LEU A 35 24.04 14.44 -12.44
C LEU A 35 23.38 15.00 -11.19
N LEU A 36 22.04 15.08 -11.17
CA LEU A 36 21.30 15.50 -9.98
C LEU A 36 21.59 14.56 -8.80
N GLY A 37 21.51 13.24 -9.02
CA GLY A 37 21.83 12.22 -8.03
C GLY A 37 23.25 12.36 -7.49
N LEU A 38 24.25 12.59 -8.35
CA LEU A 38 25.64 12.80 -7.96
C LEU A 38 25.82 14.06 -7.12
N VAL A 39 25.23 15.18 -7.54
CA VAL A 39 25.31 16.46 -6.80
C VAL A 39 24.71 16.31 -5.41
N PHE A 40 23.52 15.71 -5.29
CA PHE A 40 22.92 15.43 -3.99
C PHE A 40 23.74 14.42 -3.18
N LEU A 41 24.29 13.38 -3.81
CA LEU A 41 25.10 12.38 -3.12
C LEU A 41 26.37 13.02 -2.53
N ILE A 42 27.08 13.86 -3.28
CA ILE A 42 28.24 14.60 -2.78
C ILE A 42 27.84 15.53 -1.64
N SER A 43 26.74 16.27 -1.79
CA SER A 43 26.20 17.14 -0.74
C SER A 43 25.92 16.37 0.55
N GLU A 44 25.30 15.20 0.44
CA GLU A 44 24.95 14.36 1.59
C GLU A 44 26.16 13.64 2.19
N ILE A 45 27.16 13.25 1.39
CA ILE A 45 28.43 12.72 1.91
C ILE A 45 29.18 13.81 2.69
N VAL A 46 29.25 15.02 2.17
CA VAL A 46 29.86 16.17 2.89
C VAL A 46 29.11 16.43 4.19
N THR A 47 27.78 16.37 4.17
CA THR A 47 26.94 16.51 5.36
C THR A 47 27.22 15.41 6.38
N LYS A 48 27.28 14.15 5.94
CA LYS A 48 27.62 13.00 6.79
C LYS A 48 29.01 13.12 7.40
N VAL A 49 30.01 13.56 6.65
CA VAL A 49 31.38 13.75 7.13
C VAL A 49 31.45 14.89 8.16
N ARG A 50 30.69 15.97 7.94
CA ARG A 50 30.69 17.15 8.84
C ARG A 50 29.87 16.94 10.11
N HIS A 51 28.73 16.24 10.03
CA HIS A 51 27.73 16.17 11.10
C HIS A 51 27.53 14.75 11.65
N GLY A 52 28.19 13.74 11.11
CA GLY A 52 28.07 12.34 11.56
C GLY A 52 26.72 11.69 11.26
N THR A 53 25.81 12.39 10.59
CA THR A 53 24.44 11.92 10.33
C THR A 53 24.27 11.36 8.92
N THR A 54 23.55 10.24 8.80
CA THR A 54 23.07 9.74 7.50
C THR A 54 21.67 10.25 7.28
N SER A 55 21.45 11.05 6.23
CA SER A 55 20.11 11.43 5.79
C SER A 55 19.48 10.33 4.93
N GLU A 56 18.15 10.27 4.90
CA GLU A 56 17.41 9.46 3.92
C GLU A 56 17.70 9.91 2.48
N ASN A 57 18.04 11.19 2.31
CA ASN A 57 18.42 11.78 1.02
C ASN A 57 19.71 11.18 0.46
N LEU A 58 20.66 10.74 1.29
CA LEU A 58 21.87 10.05 0.83
C LEU A 58 21.51 8.81 0.01
N MET A 59 20.55 8.04 0.50
CA MET A 59 20.11 6.81 -0.16
C MET A 59 19.29 7.12 -1.41
N LEU A 60 18.37 8.09 -1.34
CA LEU A 60 17.62 8.54 -2.52
C LEU A 60 18.53 9.09 -3.63
N ALA A 61 19.57 9.84 -3.26
CA ALA A 61 20.57 10.35 -4.19
C ALA A 61 21.39 9.21 -4.81
N PHE A 62 21.76 8.19 -4.03
CA PHE A 62 22.42 7.00 -4.53
C PHE A 62 21.53 6.19 -5.49
N ILE A 63 20.25 6.02 -5.16
CA ILE A 63 19.26 5.38 -6.04
C ILE A 63 19.10 6.20 -7.32
N ALA A 64 18.96 7.52 -7.25
CA ALA A 64 18.86 8.38 -8.42
C ALA A 64 20.11 8.30 -9.30
N LEU A 65 21.31 8.30 -8.70
CA LEU A 65 22.57 8.15 -9.42
C LEU A 65 22.63 6.81 -10.16
N THR A 66 22.39 5.70 -9.45
CA THR A 66 22.41 4.36 -10.03
C THR A 66 21.35 4.19 -11.11
N PHE A 67 20.14 4.70 -10.88
CA PHE A 67 19.06 4.75 -11.86
C PHE A 67 19.49 5.50 -13.13
N GLY A 68 20.02 6.72 -12.98
CA GLY A 68 20.45 7.55 -14.10
C GLY A 68 21.57 6.89 -14.89
N LEU A 69 22.58 6.33 -14.23
CA LEU A 69 23.66 5.57 -14.87
C LEU A 69 23.12 4.38 -15.67
N VAL A 70 22.20 3.59 -15.11
CA VAL A 70 21.58 2.50 -15.85
C VAL A 70 20.82 2.99 -17.07
N LEU A 71 20.09 4.10 -16.95
CA LEU A 71 19.35 4.66 -18.07
C LEU A 71 20.28 5.15 -19.20
N ILE A 72 21.47 5.67 -18.84
CA ILE A 72 22.50 6.07 -19.83
C ILE A 72 23.05 4.84 -20.57
N PHE A 73 23.39 3.77 -19.86
CA PHE A 73 24.06 2.61 -20.46
C PHE A 73 23.12 1.62 -21.14
N LEU A 74 21.89 1.49 -20.62
CA LEU A 74 20.94 0.47 -21.07
C LEU A 74 19.73 1.05 -21.79
N SER A 75 19.50 2.37 -21.73
CA SER A 75 18.33 3.05 -22.32
C SER A 75 16.99 2.38 -21.98
N ASN A 76 16.89 1.75 -20.80
CA ASN A 76 15.73 0.95 -20.43
C ASN A 76 15.27 1.29 -19.02
N TRP A 77 14.11 1.94 -18.96
CA TRP A 77 13.46 2.37 -17.73
C TRP A 77 13.17 1.21 -16.77
N LEU A 78 12.77 0.05 -17.28
CA LEU A 78 12.40 -1.07 -16.43
C LEU A 78 13.60 -1.58 -15.62
N ILE A 79 14.77 -1.63 -16.26
CA ILE A 79 16.02 -2.06 -15.60
C ILE A 79 16.48 -1.01 -14.60
N ALA A 80 16.40 0.27 -14.97
CA ALA A 80 16.75 1.37 -14.08
C ALA A 80 15.87 1.35 -12.82
N ILE A 81 14.56 1.15 -12.97
CA ILE A 81 13.62 1.00 -11.84
C ILE A 81 13.97 -0.23 -11.00
N ALA A 82 14.14 -1.40 -11.63
CA ALA A 82 14.43 -2.64 -10.92
C ALA A 82 15.75 -2.58 -10.14
N LEU A 83 16.80 -1.96 -10.69
CA LEU A 83 18.06 -1.76 -9.97
C LEU A 83 17.88 -0.78 -8.82
N GLY A 84 17.16 0.32 -9.02
CA GLY A 84 16.84 1.26 -7.94
C GLY A 84 16.11 0.59 -6.78
N LEU A 85 15.12 -0.26 -7.08
CA LEU A 85 14.39 -1.06 -6.08
C LEU A 85 15.28 -2.12 -5.41
N PHE A 86 16.17 -2.77 -6.17
CA PHE A 86 17.14 -3.72 -5.63
C PHE A 86 18.09 -3.05 -4.64
N VAL A 87 18.67 -1.92 -5.03
CA VAL A 87 19.57 -1.12 -4.19
C VAL A 87 18.84 -0.65 -2.92
N LEU A 88 17.60 -0.17 -3.05
CA LEU A 88 16.75 0.16 -1.92
C LEU A 88 16.53 -1.05 -1.00
N ALA A 89 16.18 -2.21 -1.56
CA ALA A 89 15.93 -3.42 -0.80
C ALA A 89 17.18 -3.90 -0.04
N VAL A 90 18.37 -3.80 -0.64
CA VAL A 90 19.64 -4.14 0.01
C VAL A 90 19.88 -3.24 1.23
N TYR A 91 19.70 -1.93 1.07
CA TYR A 91 19.84 -0.99 2.17
C TYR A 91 18.80 -1.22 3.27
N GLN A 92 17.54 -1.42 2.90
CA GLN A 92 16.46 -1.72 3.84
C GLN A 92 16.70 -3.04 4.58
N THR A 93 17.29 -4.04 3.93
CA THR A 93 17.72 -5.29 4.60
C THR A 93 18.73 -5.02 5.70
N TYR A 94 19.69 -4.11 5.46
CA TYR A 94 20.68 -3.74 6.46
C TYR A 94 20.08 -2.93 7.62
N MET A 95 19.17 -1.99 7.30
CA MET A 95 18.49 -1.16 8.30
C MET A 95 17.52 -1.96 9.16
N LEU A 96 16.77 -2.88 8.57
CA LEU A 96 15.76 -3.70 9.26
C LEU A 96 16.33 -5.05 9.73
N ARG A 97 17.66 -5.22 9.78
CA ARG A 97 18.32 -6.51 10.09
C ARG A 97 17.96 -7.09 11.46
N GLU A 98 17.53 -6.22 12.37
CA GLU A 98 17.18 -6.61 13.73
C GLU A 98 15.69 -6.93 13.87
N SER A 99 14.88 -6.57 12.87
CA SER A 99 13.49 -7.00 12.76
C SER A 99 13.43 -8.35 12.04
N PRO A 100 13.11 -9.46 12.72
CA PRO A 100 13.27 -10.80 12.16
C PRO A 100 12.44 -11.00 10.89
N VAL A 101 11.17 -10.59 10.91
CA VAL A 101 10.26 -10.79 9.77
C VAL A 101 10.57 -9.85 8.63
N TRP A 102 10.80 -8.57 8.91
CA TRP A 102 11.11 -7.58 7.87
C TRP A 102 12.45 -7.85 7.20
N ARG A 103 13.48 -8.22 7.96
CA ARG A 103 14.76 -8.66 7.41
C ARG A 103 14.56 -9.78 6.40
N GLU A 104 13.81 -10.81 6.77
CA GLU A 104 13.58 -11.98 5.92
C GLU A 104 12.79 -11.59 4.66
N LEU A 105 11.74 -10.78 4.77
CA LEU A 105 11.01 -10.23 3.61
C LEU A 105 11.89 -9.38 2.69
N MET A 106 12.79 -8.57 3.26
CA MET A 106 13.72 -7.76 2.48
C MET A 106 14.79 -8.64 1.79
N ILE A 107 15.33 -9.66 2.47
CA ILE A 107 16.24 -10.64 1.84
C ILE A 107 15.57 -11.33 0.66
N ILE A 108 14.33 -11.81 0.84
CA ILE A 108 13.56 -12.41 -0.25
C ILE A 108 13.45 -11.43 -1.42
N SER A 109 13.08 -10.17 -1.14
CA SER A 109 12.95 -9.12 -2.15
C SER A 109 14.28 -8.87 -2.90
N VAL A 110 15.40 -8.76 -2.17
CA VAL A 110 16.75 -8.60 -2.74
C VAL A 110 17.08 -9.73 -3.70
N VAL A 111 16.91 -10.99 -3.28
CA VAL A 111 17.21 -12.16 -4.13
C VAL A 111 16.34 -12.18 -5.38
N THR A 112 15.06 -11.83 -5.23
CA THR A 112 14.11 -11.85 -6.34
C THR A 112 14.42 -10.78 -7.39
N TYR A 113 14.69 -9.53 -6.96
CA TYR A 113 15.14 -8.49 -7.88
C TYR A 113 16.50 -8.80 -8.49
N PHE A 114 17.41 -9.42 -7.75
CA PHE A 114 18.70 -9.85 -8.27
C PHE A 114 18.55 -10.82 -9.45
N ILE A 115 17.65 -11.81 -9.34
CA ILE A 115 17.36 -12.75 -10.44
C ILE A 115 16.91 -12.00 -11.70
N PHE A 116 15.97 -11.07 -11.54
CA PHE A 116 15.47 -10.25 -12.66
C PHE A 116 16.59 -9.44 -13.33
N LEU A 117 17.47 -8.83 -12.52
CA LEU A 117 18.63 -8.09 -13.01
C LEU A 117 19.64 -8.98 -13.73
N VAL A 118 19.92 -10.19 -13.22
CA VAL A 118 20.83 -11.15 -13.86
C VAL A 118 20.30 -11.59 -15.22
N GLY A 119 19.00 -11.88 -15.34
CA GLY A 119 18.39 -12.20 -16.64
C GLY A 119 18.55 -11.06 -17.65
N THR A 120 18.34 -9.84 -17.19
CA THR A 120 18.52 -8.63 -18.00
C THR A 120 19.95 -8.42 -18.47
N VAL A 121 20.92 -8.60 -17.57
CA VAL A 121 22.35 -8.54 -17.93
C VAL A 121 22.69 -9.64 -18.93
N GLY A 122 22.10 -10.83 -18.78
CA GLY A 122 22.22 -11.94 -19.73
C GLY A 122 21.78 -11.57 -21.14
N ASP A 123 20.63 -10.89 -21.29
CA ASP A 123 20.17 -10.40 -22.60
C ASP A 123 21.14 -9.39 -23.22
N LYS A 124 21.72 -8.49 -22.41
CA LYS A 124 22.68 -7.51 -22.92
C LYS A 124 24.00 -8.15 -23.33
N ILE A 125 24.49 -9.13 -22.57
CA ILE A 125 25.68 -9.91 -22.93
C ILE A 125 25.42 -10.67 -24.23
N TRP A 126 24.23 -11.26 -24.38
CA TRP A 126 23.84 -11.93 -25.62
C TRP A 126 23.85 -10.97 -26.81
N GLU A 127 23.28 -9.77 -26.67
CA GLU A 127 23.31 -8.73 -27.70
C GLU A 127 24.75 -8.33 -28.06
N LEU A 128 25.64 -8.19 -27.07
CA LEU A 128 27.04 -7.84 -27.30
C LEU A 128 27.81 -8.95 -28.03
N VAL A 129 27.53 -10.21 -27.73
CA VAL A 129 28.23 -11.37 -28.31
C VAL A 129 27.71 -11.71 -29.70
N THR A 130 26.39 -11.65 -29.91
CA THR A 130 25.74 -12.10 -31.15
C THR A 130 25.40 -10.95 -32.10
N GLY A 131 25.36 -9.71 -31.60
CA GLY A 131 24.82 -8.56 -32.32
C GLY A 131 23.29 -8.53 -32.38
N GLU A 132 22.60 -9.53 -31.83
CA GLU A 132 21.15 -9.65 -31.88
C GLU A 132 20.50 -9.24 -30.55
N LYS A 133 19.53 -8.33 -30.63
CA LYS A 133 18.69 -8.00 -29.47
C LYS A 133 17.81 -9.20 -29.10
N ASN A 134 17.86 -9.56 -27.82
CA ASN A 134 17.05 -10.61 -27.22
C ASN A 134 16.46 -10.10 -25.89
N GLU A 135 15.27 -10.58 -25.53
CA GLU A 135 14.62 -10.33 -24.24
C GLU A 135 14.24 -11.63 -23.52
N LEU A 136 14.79 -12.76 -23.99
CA LEU A 136 14.49 -14.10 -23.51
C LEU A 136 14.93 -14.28 -22.06
N PHE A 137 16.16 -13.89 -21.70
CA PHE A 137 16.67 -14.08 -20.35
C PHE A 137 15.91 -13.21 -19.33
N THR A 138 15.55 -11.98 -19.69
CA THR A 138 14.70 -11.09 -18.87
C THR A 138 13.33 -11.70 -18.66
N GLY A 139 12.70 -12.21 -19.73
CA GLY A 139 11.42 -12.91 -19.65
C GLY A 139 11.47 -14.10 -18.69
N TRP A 140 12.47 -14.98 -18.84
CA TRP A 140 12.65 -16.14 -17.95
C TRP A 140 12.90 -15.72 -16.50
N ALA A 141 13.77 -14.74 -16.28
CA ALA A 141 14.09 -14.24 -14.95
C ALA A 141 12.89 -13.61 -14.25
N TYR A 142 12.05 -12.86 -14.96
CA TYR A 142 10.81 -12.30 -14.42
C TYR A 142 9.85 -13.41 -13.93
N ASN A 143 9.69 -14.48 -14.71
CA ASN A 143 8.86 -15.60 -14.29
C ASN A 143 9.46 -16.34 -13.09
N LEU A 144 10.77 -16.59 -13.10
CA LEU A 144 11.47 -17.27 -12.01
C LEU A 144 11.40 -16.47 -10.70
N MET A 145 11.44 -15.13 -10.79
CA MET A 145 11.41 -14.22 -9.66
C MET A 145 10.25 -14.51 -8.70
N LEU A 146 9.03 -14.70 -9.22
CA LEU A 146 7.85 -15.00 -8.38
C LEU A 146 8.00 -16.36 -7.67
N TYR A 147 8.49 -17.39 -8.37
CA TYR A 147 8.68 -18.71 -7.76
C TYR A 147 9.77 -18.68 -6.71
N VAL A 148 10.88 -17.98 -6.96
CA VAL A 148 11.94 -17.81 -5.96
C VAL A 148 11.42 -17.03 -4.75
N PHE A 149 10.60 -16.00 -4.95
CA PHE A 149 9.96 -15.28 -3.86
C PHE A 149 9.17 -16.25 -2.97
N ILE A 150 8.30 -17.06 -3.57
CA ILE A 150 7.46 -18.01 -2.84
C ILE A 150 8.30 -19.08 -2.14
N ILE A 151 9.29 -19.66 -2.83
CA ILE A 151 10.16 -20.71 -2.26
C ILE A 151 10.92 -20.16 -1.06
N LEU A 152 11.53 -18.98 -1.18
CA LEU A 152 12.25 -18.37 -0.07
C LEU A 152 11.32 -17.98 1.07
N ALA A 153 10.13 -17.46 0.78
CA ALA A 153 9.13 -17.16 1.80
C ALA A 153 8.70 -18.44 2.56
N LEU A 154 8.55 -19.57 1.87
CA LEU A 154 8.31 -20.86 2.49
C LEU A 154 9.51 -21.37 3.30
N ILE A 155 10.75 -21.10 2.86
CA ILE A 155 11.96 -21.47 3.62
C ILE A 155 12.05 -20.67 4.92
N PHE A 156 11.83 -19.35 4.88
CA PHE A 156 11.94 -18.49 6.05
C PHE A 156 10.78 -18.65 7.03
N PHE A 157 9.54 -18.66 6.53
CA PHE A 157 8.35 -18.60 7.38
C PHE A 157 7.57 -19.93 7.45
N GLY A 158 7.96 -20.93 6.64
CA GLY A 158 7.27 -22.21 6.58
C GLY A 158 5.80 -22.08 6.20
N LYS A 159 4.97 -22.92 6.84
CA LYS A 159 3.51 -22.91 6.65
C LYS A 159 2.84 -21.59 7.07
N LYS A 160 3.47 -20.79 7.94
CA LYS A 160 2.85 -19.55 8.45
C LYS A 160 2.65 -18.56 7.32
N PHE A 161 3.59 -18.46 6.37
CA PHE A 161 3.44 -17.60 5.20
C PHE A 161 2.26 -17.99 4.32
N VAL A 162 2.01 -19.29 4.14
CA VAL A 162 0.83 -19.79 3.38
C VAL A 162 -0.49 -19.36 4.04
N LEU A 163 -0.54 -19.36 5.37
CA LEU A 163 -1.73 -19.01 6.13
C LEU A 163 -1.93 -17.49 6.20
N VAL A 164 -0.87 -16.74 6.48
CA VAL A 164 -0.92 -15.29 6.74
C VAL A 164 -0.93 -14.46 5.46
N SER A 165 -0.40 -14.98 4.34
CA SER A 165 -0.41 -14.27 3.07
C SER A 165 -1.71 -14.50 2.31
N ARG A 166 -2.33 -13.39 1.85
CA ARG A 166 -3.35 -13.45 0.80
C ARG A 166 -2.79 -13.87 -0.57
N LEU A 167 -1.47 -14.11 -0.67
CA LEU A 167 -0.75 -14.45 -1.91
C LEU A 167 -1.09 -15.85 -2.44
N MET A 168 -1.64 -16.76 -1.62
CA MET A 168 -2.19 -18.04 -2.12
C MET A 168 -3.56 -17.85 -2.79
N SER A 169 -3.65 -16.88 -3.69
CA SER A 169 -4.70 -16.80 -4.69
C SER A 169 -4.63 -18.07 -5.55
N PRO A 170 -5.77 -18.65 -5.96
CA PRO A 170 -5.83 -19.72 -6.95
C PRO A 170 -4.95 -19.45 -8.19
N GLN A 171 -4.70 -18.19 -8.52
CA GLN A 171 -3.82 -17.74 -9.61
C GLN A 171 -2.37 -18.25 -9.48
N ILE A 172 -1.74 -18.23 -8.30
CA ILE A 172 -0.35 -18.70 -8.13
C ILE A 172 -0.27 -20.23 -8.25
N LEU A 173 -1.30 -20.92 -7.75
CA LEU A 173 -1.46 -22.35 -7.91
C LEU A 173 -1.66 -22.72 -9.39
N TYR A 174 -2.46 -21.94 -10.13
CA TYR A 174 -2.65 -22.09 -11.56
C TYR A 174 -1.38 -21.81 -12.35
N LEU A 175 -0.59 -20.80 -11.97
CA LEU A 175 0.72 -20.52 -12.56
C LEU A 175 1.68 -21.69 -12.35
N THR A 176 1.74 -22.22 -11.13
CA THR A 176 2.58 -23.40 -10.80
C THR A 176 2.15 -24.61 -11.60
N LEU A 177 0.85 -24.90 -11.66
CA LEU A 177 0.32 -26.04 -12.41
C LEU A 177 0.44 -25.84 -13.92
N PHE A 178 0.36 -24.60 -14.40
CA PHE A 178 0.64 -24.26 -15.79
C PHE A 178 2.11 -24.49 -16.12
N ALA A 179 3.03 -24.05 -15.25
CA ALA A 179 4.45 -24.32 -15.43
C ALA A 179 4.72 -25.84 -15.46
N LEU A 180 4.10 -26.61 -14.57
CA LEU A 180 4.21 -28.07 -14.56
C LEU A 180 3.58 -28.71 -15.81
N ALA A 181 2.41 -28.26 -16.23
CA ALA A 181 1.74 -28.74 -17.44
C ALA A 181 2.55 -28.40 -18.69
N TYR A 182 3.14 -27.21 -18.75
CA TYR A 182 4.02 -26.77 -19.83
C TYR A 182 5.29 -27.64 -19.88
N VAL A 183 5.94 -27.88 -18.74
CA VAL A 183 7.10 -28.79 -18.65
C VAL A 183 6.71 -30.22 -19.04
N ALA A 184 5.56 -30.71 -18.60
CA ALA A 184 5.07 -32.04 -18.96
C ALA A 184 4.78 -32.15 -20.46
N LEU A 185 4.10 -31.16 -21.07
CA LEU A 185 3.85 -31.11 -22.51
C LEU A 185 5.14 -30.99 -23.31
N TYR A 186 6.10 -30.19 -22.86
CA TYR A 186 7.43 -30.09 -23.47
C TYR A 186 8.19 -31.43 -23.39
N GLY A 187 8.16 -32.08 -22.23
CA GLY A 187 8.80 -33.37 -22.00
C GLY A 187 8.16 -34.51 -22.81
N VAL A 188 6.83 -34.57 -22.86
CA VAL A 188 6.07 -35.54 -23.66
C VAL A 188 6.30 -35.30 -25.17
N GLY A 189 6.37 -34.04 -25.59
CA GLY A 189 6.69 -33.67 -26.97
C GLY A 189 8.01 -34.27 -27.45
N LYS A 190 9.05 -34.23 -26.61
CA LYS A 190 10.34 -34.88 -26.90
C LYS A 190 10.31 -36.42 -26.92
N LEU A 191 9.35 -37.04 -26.25
CA LEU A 191 9.31 -38.50 -26.08
C LEU A 191 8.43 -39.21 -27.11
N VAL A 192 7.53 -38.49 -27.77
CA VAL A 192 6.60 -39.06 -28.75
C VAL A 192 7.01 -38.62 -30.16
N PRO A 193 7.57 -39.53 -30.99
CA PRO A 193 7.95 -39.20 -32.37
C PRO A 193 6.75 -38.68 -33.15
N GLY A 194 6.85 -37.45 -33.67
CA GLY A 194 5.76 -36.78 -34.40
C GLY A 194 4.84 -35.90 -33.55
N PHE A 195 4.99 -35.87 -32.23
CA PHE A 195 4.30 -34.89 -31.37
C PHE A 195 4.88 -33.48 -31.58
N ASP A 196 6.19 -33.39 -31.86
CA ASP A 196 6.85 -32.18 -32.36
C ASP A 196 6.18 -31.61 -33.63
N ASN A 197 5.59 -32.46 -34.48
CA ASN A 197 4.85 -32.00 -35.66
C ASN A 197 3.46 -31.43 -35.33
N LEU A 198 2.88 -31.76 -34.17
CA LEU A 198 1.58 -31.26 -33.73
C LEU A 198 1.71 -29.98 -32.89
N THR A 199 2.80 -29.81 -32.14
CA THR A 199 3.02 -28.65 -31.25
C THR A 199 4.09 -27.66 -31.70
N TRP A 200 5.11 -28.07 -32.48
CA TRP A 200 6.29 -27.23 -32.76
C TRP A 200 6.47 -26.81 -34.23
N ASN A 201 5.97 -27.55 -35.21
CA ASN A 201 6.04 -27.14 -36.64
C ASN A 201 5.21 -25.90 -36.99
N TYR A 202 4.39 -25.38 -36.08
CA TYR A 202 3.60 -24.16 -36.30
C TYR A 202 4.22 -22.88 -35.71
N LEU A 203 5.41 -22.95 -35.11
CA LEU A 203 6.20 -21.79 -34.68
C LEU A 203 7.33 -21.39 -35.66
N GLY A 204 7.26 -21.85 -36.91
CA GLY A 204 7.93 -21.19 -38.04
C GLY A 204 9.43 -20.94 -37.88
N ILE A 205 10.20 -21.95 -37.49
CA ILE A 205 11.65 -21.95 -37.71
C ILE A 205 11.91 -22.97 -38.81
N TYR A 206 12.17 -22.47 -40.03
CA TYR A 206 12.64 -23.30 -41.13
C TYR A 206 13.95 -23.95 -40.72
N SER A 207 13.94 -25.26 -40.50
CA SER A 207 15.14 -26.08 -40.57
C SER A 207 15.58 -26.14 -42.03
N PHE A 208 16.67 -25.44 -42.35
CA PHE A 208 17.39 -25.62 -43.60
C PHE A 208 18.02 -27.02 -43.58
N THR A 209 17.40 -28.01 -44.24
CA THR A 209 18.05 -29.30 -44.53
C THR A 209 18.65 -29.25 -45.92
N LEU A 210 19.98 -29.20 -45.93
CA LEU A 210 20.86 -29.23 -47.10
C LEU A 210 20.90 -30.64 -47.70
N SER A 211 19.83 -31.08 -48.37
CA SER A 211 19.90 -32.28 -49.21
C SER A 211 18.71 -32.34 -50.18
N ASN A 212 18.90 -31.74 -51.36
CA ASN A 212 18.43 -32.28 -52.63
C ASN A 212 19.28 -31.66 -53.74
N PHE A 213 20.57 -31.98 -53.64
CA PHE A 213 21.47 -32.05 -54.79
C PHE A 213 20.98 -33.25 -55.63
N PHE A 214 20.81 -33.06 -56.93
CA PHE A 214 20.31 -34.00 -57.97
C PHE A 214 18.79 -34.04 -58.19
N THR A 215 18.29 -33.25 -59.15
CA THR A 215 17.97 -33.77 -60.49
C THR A 215 17.80 -32.63 -61.51
N ILE A 216 18.31 -32.91 -62.70
CA ILE A 216 18.44 -32.09 -63.90
C ILE A 216 17.12 -32.09 -64.69
N GLY A 217 16.80 -31.02 -65.43
CA GLY A 217 15.90 -31.09 -66.59
C GLY A 217 15.26 -29.77 -67.00
N ASP A 218 15.80 -29.16 -68.05
CA ASP A 218 15.26 -28.02 -68.81
C ASP A 218 13.85 -28.24 -69.39
N SER A 219 13.03 -27.18 -69.50
CA SER A 219 12.63 -26.57 -70.80
C SER A 219 11.37 -25.67 -70.74
N ALA A 220 11.58 -24.42 -71.18
CA ALA A 220 10.78 -23.48 -71.99
C ALA A 220 9.22 -23.59 -72.09
N LEU A 221 8.52 -22.45 -71.92
CA LEU A 221 7.96 -21.63 -73.03
C LEU A 221 7.14 -20.40 -72.54
N LEU A 222 7.10 -19.40 -73.42
CA LEU A 222 6.67 -17.99 -73.35
C LEU A 222 5.11 -17.75 -73.28
N PRO A 223 4.63 -16.48 -73.22
CA PRO A 223 3.46 -16.02 -72.46
C PRO A 223 2.25 -15.67 -73.34
N SER A 224 1.07 -15.41 -72.75
CA SER A 224 0.21 -14.27 -73.12
C SER A 224 -1.16 -14.25 -72.41
N ALA A 225 -1.59 -13.00 -72.15
CA ALA A 225 -2.96 -12.48 -72.15
C ALA A 225 -3.92 -12.84 -71.00
N GLY A 226 -4.22 -11.84 -70.17
CA GLY A 226 -5.36 -11.86 -69.23
C GLY A 226 -5.31 -10.89 -68.04
N ASN A 227 -4.42 -9.91 -68.01
CA ASN A 227 -4.37 -8.89 -66.95
C ASN A 227 -5.42 -7.80 -67.17
N HIS A 228 -6.59 -7.93 -66.53
CA HIS A 228 -7.38 -6.80 -66.06
C HIS A 228 -8.34 -7.30 -64.96
N LEU A 229 -7.82 -7.53 -63.74
CA LEU A 229 -8.54 -7.52 -62.43
C LEU A 229 -7.79 -8.20 -61.26
N GLY A 230 -6.51 -8.55 -61.39
CA GLY A 230 -5.73 -9.13 -60.29
C GLY A 230 -4.40 -8.41 -60.14
N GLY A 231 -4.31 -7.47 -59.21
CA GLY A 231 -3.12 -6.64 -59.08
C GLY A 231 -2.99 -5.91 -57.76
N LEU A 232 -3.37 -6.55 -56.65
CA LEU A 232 -2.92 -6.22 -55.30
C LEU A 232 -3.12 -7.49 -54.45
N VAL A 233 -2.11 -7.82 -53.65
CA VAL A 233 -1.99 -9.03 -52.80
C VAL A 233 -1.42 -10.27 -53.51
N LYS A 234 -0.10 -10.27 -53.72
CA LYS A 234 0.70 -11.51 -53.60
C LYS A 234 0.62 -11.95 -52.14
N THR A 235 -0.09 -13.04 -51.89
CA THR A 235 -0.26 -13.66 -50.58
C THR A 235 0.97 -14.48 -50.18
N ASP A 236 2.02 -13.81 -49.72
CA ASP A 236 3.14 -14.41 -48.96
C ASP A 236 3.19 -13.84 -47.53
N SER A 237 2.04 -13.51 -46.95
CA SER A 237 1.99 -12.99 -45.59
C SER A 237 1.87 -14.12 -44.57
N LEU A 238 2.85 -14.19 -43.67
CA LEU A 238 2.83 -14.93 -42.38
C LEU A 238 1.52 -14.68 -41.55
N LEU A 239 0.73 -13.68 -41.94
CA LEU A 239 -0.55 -13.29 -41.35
C LEU A 239 -1.71 -14.26 -41.66
N VAL A 240 -1.66 -15.05 -42.75
CA VAL A 240 -2.80 -15.93 -43.13
C VAL A 240 -2.76 -17.30 -42.44
N GLN A 241 -1.57 -17.78 -42.03
CA GLN A 241 -1.45 -19.06 -41.30
C GLN A 241 -1.83 -18.99 -39.81
N ARG A 242 -2.13 -17.80 -39.28
CA ARG A 242 -2.69 -17.62 -37.92
C ARG A 242 -4.22 -17.48 -37.96
N THR A 243 -4.89 -18.33 -38.74
CA THR A 243 -6.36 -18.35 -38.78
C THR A 243 -6.93 -19.04 -37.53
N ILE A 244 -7.61 -18.20 -36.76
CA ILE A 244 -8.57 -18.43 -35.68
C ILE A 244 -9.34 -19.77 -35.85
N PHE A 245 -8.97 -20.81 -35.07
CA PHE A 245 -9.79 -21.92 -34.51
C PHE A 245 -9.27 -23.37 -34.53
N LEU A 246 -8.07 -23.72 -35.04
CA LEU A 246 -7.71 -25.17 -35.12
C LEU A 246 -6.31 -25.63 -34.69
N SER A 247 -5.45 -24.77 -34.13
CA SER A 247 -4.27 -25.23 -33.38
C SER A 247 -4.45 -24.95 -31.89
N LEU A 248 -4.22 -25.95 -31.03
CA LEU A 248 -4.16 -25.75 -29.58
C LEU A 248 -2.89 -24.97 -29.25
N GLY A 249 -3.00 -23.66 -29.10
CA GLY A 249 -1.92 -22.77 -28.68
C GLY A 249 -1.88 -22.55 -27.16
N PRO A 250 -0.93 -21.72 -26.68
CA PRO A 250 -0.77 -21.41 -25.26
C PRO A 250 -2.05 -20.86 -24.60
N TRP A 251 -2.81 -20.01 -25.30
CA TRP A 251 -4.07 -19.45 -24.79
C TRP A 251 -5.13 -20.54 -24.57
N GLU A 252 -5.32 -21.44 -25.54
CA GLU A 252 -6.27 -22.56 -25.45
C GLU A 252 -5.90 -23.52 -24.33
N ILE A 253 -4.61 -23.82 -24.17
CA ILE A 253 -4.11 -24.69 -23.09
C ILE A 253 -4.39 -24.07 -21.72
N ILE A 254 -4.19 -22.76 -21.55
CA ILE A 254 -4.52 -22.07 -20.29
C ILE A 254 -6.02 -22.15 -20.00
N ILE A 255 -6.86 -21.93 -21.02
CA ILE A 255 -8.32 -22.07 -20.89
C ILE A 255 -8.68 -23.49 -20.48
N LEU A 256 -8.17 -24.52 -21.17
CA LEU A 256 -8.44 -25.93 -20.85
C LEU A 256 -7.93 -26.32 -19.45
N LEU A 257 -6.73 -25.88 -19.08
CA LEU A 257 -6.17 -26.11 -17.77
C LEU A 257 -7.04 -25.46 -16.70
N SER A 258 -7.50 -24.23 -16.90
CA SER A 258 -8.37 -23.55 -15.95
C SER A 258 -9.71 -24.28 -15.74
N VAL A 259 -10.27 -24.87 -16.82
CA VAL A 259 -11.45 -25.75 -16.72
C VAL A 259 -11.14 -26.97 -15.88
N PHE A 260 -10.05 -27.70 -16.18
CA PHE A 260 -9.63 -28.86 -15.41
C PHE A 260 -9.43 -28.52 -13.92
N MET A 261 -8.75 -27.40 -13.67
CA MET A 261 -8.48 -26.88 -12.34
C MET A 261 -9.75 -26.58 -11.55
N TYR A 262 -10.76 -26.01 -12.19
CA TYR A 262 -12.05 -25.77 -11.55
C TYR A 262 -12.64 -27.06 -10.99
N PHE A 263 -12.60 -28.18 -11.73
CA PHE A 263 -13.13 -29.46 -11.28
C PHE A 263 -12.38 -30.04 -10.07
N ILE A 264 -11.05 -29.89 -10.02
CA ILE A 264 -10.22 -30.47 -8.94
C ILE A 264 -10.01 -29.51 -7.75
N SER A 265 -10.38 -28.24 -7.89
CA SER A 265 -10.10 -27.16 -6.92
C SER A 265 -10.56 -27.47 -5.49
N GLY A 266 -11.74 -28.06 -5.31
CA GLY A 266 -12.29 -28.37 -3.99
C GLY A 266 -11.45 -29.38 -3.20
N TRP A 267 -11.00 -30.45 -3.86
CA TRP A 267 -10.11 -31.43 -3.26
C TRP A 267 -8.72 -30.83 -3.01
N LEU A 268 -8.17 -30.15 -4.03
CA LEU A 268 -6.83 -29.61 -4.00
C LEU A 268 -6.64 -28.58 -2.88
N LEU A 269 -7.56 -27.62 -2.74
CA LEU A 269 -7.50 -26.61 -1.67
C LEU A 269 -7.70 -27.23 -0.29
N THR A 270 -8.56 -28.25 -0.15
CA THR A 270 -8.72 -28.99 1.12
C THR A 270 -7.40 -29.62 1.56
N PHE A 271 -6.66 -30.21 0.62
CA PHE A 271 -5.36 -30.82 0.88
C PHE A 271 -4.28 -29.78 1.19
N LEU A 272 -4.13 -28.76 0.35
CA LEU A 272 -3.09 -27.73 0.49
C LEU A 272 -3.23 -26.93 1.78
N LEU A 273 -4.46 -26.55 2.14
CA LEU A 273 -4.75 -25.78 3.35
C LEU A 273 -5.00 -26.67 4.58
N ARG A 274 -4.92 -27.99 4.45
CA ARG A 274 -5.18 -28.99 5.51
C ARG A 274 -6.50 -28.76 6.24
N ILE A 275 -7.54 -28.44 5.48
CA ILE A 275 -8.86 -28.12 6.01
C ILE A 275 -9.47 -29.38 6.62
N LYS A 276 -9.72 -29.35 7.92
CA LYS A 276 -10.35 -30.46 8.65
C LYS A 276 -11.86 -30.26 8.69
N PRO A 277 -12.69 -31.28 8.45
CA PRO A 277 -14.13 -31.18 8.69
C PRO A 277 -14.41 -30.77 10.14
N THR A 278 -15.33 -29.82 10.34
CA THR A 278 -15.77 -29.45 11.69
C THR A 278 -17.02 -30.25 12.08
N ASN A 279 -17.07 -30.68 13.34
CA ASN A 279 -18.24 -31.32 13.97
C ASN A 279 -18.97 -30.38 14.94
N ASP A 280 -18.61 -29.10 14.94
CA ASP A 280 -19.21 -28.10 15.80
C ASP A 280 -20.70 -27.91 15.45
N LYS A 281 -21.58 -28.29 16.39
CA LYS A 281 -23.04 -28.22 16.20
C LYS A 281 -23.57 -26.78 16.10
N ARG A 282 -22.89 -25.79 16.68
CA ARG A 282 -23.24 -24.37 16.59
C ARG A 282 -22.95 -23.88 15.18
N VAL A 283 -21.73 -24.08 14.69
CA VAL A 283 -21.32 -23.65 13.34
C VAL A 283 -22.15 -24.34 12.26
N LEU A 284 -22.30 -25.67 12.33
CA LEU A 284 -23.05 -26.44 11.32
C LEU A 284 -24.52 -26.00 11.23
N ARG A 285 -25.14 -25.67 12.38
CA ARG A 285 -26.52 -25.18 12.43
C ARG A 285 -26.66 -23.81 11.76
N ILE A 286 -25.74 -22.88 12.05
CA ILE A 286 -25.76 -21.53 11.46
C ILE A 286 -25.52 -21.61 9.95
N VAL A 287 -24.55 -22.41 9.51
CA VAL A 287 -24.29 -22.59 8.07
C VAL A 287 -25.53 -23.17 7.36
N GLU A 288 -26.22 -24.13 7.99
CA GLU A 288 -27.44 -24.71 7.44
C GLU A 288 -28.60 -23.70 7.39
N GLU A 289 -28.78 -22.90 8.44
CA GLU A 289 -29.76 -21.79 8.48
C GLU A 289 -29.52 -20.81 7.31
N VAL A 290 -28.28 -20.34 7.17
CA VAL A 290 -27.89 -19.39 6.11
C VAL A 290 -28.04 -20.03 4.73
N ARG A 291 -27.67 -21.31 4.57
CA ARG A 291 -27.81 -22.06 3.31
C ARG A 291 -29.26 -22.08 2.83
N VAL A 292 -30.19 -22.38 3.74
CA VAL A 292 -31.63 -22.41 3.44
C VAL A 292 -32.11 -21.02 3.03
N ARG A 293 -31.69 -19.98 3.76
CA ARG A 293 -32.12 -18.60 3.52
C ARG A 293 -31.59 -18.00 2.22
N ILE A 294 -30.33 -18.29 1.88
CA ILE A 294 -29.71 -17.91 0.60
C ILE A 294 -30.29 -18.72 -0.58
N GLY A 295 -30.96 -19.84 -0.30
CA GLY A 295 -31.56 -20.71 -1.31
C GLY A 295 -30.55 -21.62 -2.02
N THR A 296 -29.49 -22.02 -1.31
CA THR A 296 -28.46 -22.94 -1.82
C THR A 296 -28.93 -24.38 -1.69
N LYS A 297 -29.28 -25.02 -2.81
CA LYS A 297 -29.87 -26.37 -2.84
C LYS A 297 -28.93 -27.47 -2.34
N ARG A 298 -27.63 -27.33 -2.61
CA ARG A 298 -26.61 -28.36 -2.31
C ARG A 298 -26.16 -28.26 -0.87
N LYS A 299 -25.74 -29.39 -0.29
CA LYS A 299 -25.14 -29.44 1.04
C LYS A 299 -23.76 -28.77 0.98
N VAL A 300 -23.48 -27.91 1.95
CA VAL A 300 -22.19 -27.21 2.09
C VAL A 300 -21.33 -28.03 3.04
N LYS A 301 -20.10 -28.35 2.63
CA LYS A 301 -19.12 -28.99 3.52
C LYS A 301 -18.41 -27.89 4.31
N VAL A 302 -18.42 -27.99 5.63
CA VAL A 302 -17.80 -27.00 6.51
C VAL A 302 -16.50 -27.57 7.06
N GLY A 303 -15.43 -26.80 6.93
CA GLY A 303 -14.13 -27.12 7.49
C GLY A 303 -13.59 -26.02 8.38
N PHE A 304 -12.63 -26.39 9.21
CA PHE A 304 -11.90 -25.48 10.09
C PHE A 304 -10.39 -25.67 9.89
N VAL A 305 -9.67 -24.55 9.93
CA VAL A 305 -8.22 -24.48 9.95
C VAL A 305 -7.79 -23.69 11.18
N GLU A 306 -7.09 -24.36 12.09
CA GLU A 306 -6.53 -23.74 13.28
C GLU A 306 -5.28 -22.94 12.89
N ALA A 307 -5.41 -21.62 12.88
CA ALA A 307 -4.34 -20.70 12.49
C ALA A 307 -4.53 -19.33 13.18
N PRO A 308 -3.45 -18.61 13.51
CA PRO A 308 -3.51 -17.34 14.23
C PRO A 308 -3.97 -16.18 13.32
N ILE A 309 -4.94 -16.41 12.43
CA ILE A 309 -5.50 -15.41 11.52
C ILE A 309 -7.02 -15.49 11.61
N LEU A 310 -7.73 -14.38 11.46
CA LEU A 310 -9.19 -14.40 11.35
C LEU A 310 -9.59 -14.30 9.88
N ASN A 311 -10.06 -15.41 9.29
CA ASN A 311 -10.48 -15.44 7.89
C ASN A 311 -11.52 -16.54 7.61
N ALA A 312 -12.23 -16.42 6.50
CA ALA A 312 -13.11 -17.46 5.99
C ALA A 312 -13.14 -17.43 4.47
N MET A 313 -13.46 -18.56 3.85
CA MET A 313 -13.52 -18.66 2.38
C MET A 313 -14.51 -19.73 1.95
N ALA A 314 -15.34 -19.44 0.93
CA ALA A 314 -15.95 -20.48 0.11
C ALA A 314 -15.01 -20.91 -1.01
N TYR A 315 -15.02 -22.21 -1.29
CA TYR A 315 -14.20 -22.77 -2.35
C TYR A 315 -14.79 -24.07 -2.90
N GLY A 316 -14.21 -24.50 -4.02
CA GLY A 316 -14.64 -25.67 -4.76
C GLY A 316 -15.58 -25.35 -5.91
N PRO A 317 -15.81 -26.31 -6.81
CA PRO A 317 -16.72 -26.15 -7.93
C PRO A 317 -18.17 -26.11 -7.47
N LEU A 318 -19.09 -25.71 -8.36
CA LEU A 318 -20.51 -25.56 -8.04
C LEU A 318 -21.14 -26.85 -7.51
N PHE A 319 -20.60 -28.02 -7.87
CA PHE A 319 -21.09 -29.35 -7.44
C PHE A 319 -20.45 -29.86 -6.14
N ASP A 320 -19.39 -29.22 -5.65
CA ASP A 320 -18.72 -29.58 -4.39
C ASP A 320 -18.46 -28.29 -3.58
N GLN A 321 -19.54 -27.72 -3.03
CA GLN A 321 -19.49 -26.46 -2.29
C GLN A 321 -18.90 -26.67 -0.90
N ARG A 322 -17.85 -25.91 -0.59
CA ARG A 322 -17.14 -25.96 0.69
C ARG A 322 -16.98 -24.58 1.27
N VAL A 323 -16.96 -24.49 2.60
CA VAL A 323 -16.62 -23.30 3.37
C VAL A 323 -15.57 -23.69 4.39
N ALA A 324 -14.48 -22.92 4.48
CA ALA A 324 -13.48 -23.05 5.53
C ALA A 324 -13.49 -21.82 6.42
N LEU A 325 -13.57 -22.04 7.73
CA LEU A 325 -13.31 -21.04 8.76
C LEU A 325 -11.86 -21.17 9.23
N ILE A 326 -11.17 -20.05 9.37
CA ILE A 326 -9.76 -20.01 9.73
C ILE A 326 -9.63 -19.06 10.93
N ALA A 327 -9.23 -19.60 12.08
CA ALA A 327 -9.06 -18.87 13.34
C ALA A 327 -8.21 -19.67 14.33
N SER A 328 -7.74 -19.03 15.41
CA SER A 328 -7.10 -19.74 16.52
C SER A 328 -8.12 -20.65 17.20
N SER A 329 -9.35 -20.15 17.36
CA SER A 329 -10.50 -20.91 17.84
C SER A 329 -11.76 -20.59 17.02
N LEU A 330 -12.68 -21.54 16.93
CA LEU A 330 -14.03 -21.27 16.38
C LEU A 330 -14.80 -20.23 17.22
N ASP A 331 -14.44 -20.07 18.49
CA ASP A 331 -15.03 -19.07 19.39
C ASP A 331 -14.58 -17.63 19.06
N ASP A 332 -13.51 -17.47 18.26
CA ASP A 332 -13.12 -16.15 17.74
C ASP A 332 -14.17 -15.58 16.78
N PHE A 333 -15.05 -16.42 16.23
CA PHE A 333 -16.22 -15.98 15.46
C PHE A 333 -17.47 -15.95 16.35
N SER A 334 -18.14 -14.80 16.41
CA SER A 334 -19.50 -14.74 16.93
C SER A 334 -20.50 -15.35 15.94
N ASP A 335 -21.71 -15.67 16.39
CA ASP A 335 -22.74 -16.22 15.51
C ASP A 335 -23.04 -15.28 14.33
N ASP A 336 -23.05 -13.98 14.58
CA ASP A 336 -23.30 -12.96 13.56
C ASP A 336 -22.14 -12.85 12.58
N ASP A 337 -20.89 -12.98 13.05
CA ASP A 337 -19.74 -13.04 12.14
C ASP A 337 -19.88 -14.22 11.18
N ILE A 338 -20.25 -15.40 11.69
CA ILE A 338 -20.48 -16.60 10.86
C ILE A 338 -21.64 -16.36 9.90
N ARG A 339 -22.78 -15.82 10.35
CA ARG A 339 -23.94 -15.55 9.48
C ARG A 339 -23.59 -14.63 8.32
N GLY A 340 -22.97 -13.49 8.61
CA GLY A 340 -22.62 -12.48 7.60
C GLY A 340 -21.61 -13.01 6.58
N ILE A 341 -20.52 -13.59 7.07
CA ILE A 341 -19.45 -14.14 6.22
C ILE A 341 -19.97 -15.31 5.38
N VAL A 342 -20.61 -16.31 5.99
CA VAL A 342 -21.10 -17.48 5.26
C VAL A 342 -22.18 -17.09 4.27
N ALA A 343 -23.04 -16.11 4.58
CA ALA A 343 -24.04 -15.63 3.65
C ALA A 343 -23.41 -15.01 2.39
N HIS A 344 -22.36 -14.20 2.57
CA HIS A 344 -21.58 -13.62 1.48
C HIS A 344 -20.92 -14.69 0.61
N GLU A 345 -20.21 -15.62 1.23
CA GLU A 345 -19.54 -16.71 0.55
C GLU A 345 -20.52 -17.66 -0.19
N LEU A 346 -21.68 -17.95 0.41
CA LEU A 346 -22.73 -18.73 -0.24
C LEU A 346 -23.46 -17.95 -1.35
N ALA A 347 -23.53 -16.63 -1.26
CA ALA A 347 -24.06 -15.79 -2.34
C ALA A 347 -23.21 -15.92 -3.62
N HIS A 348 -21.87 -15.90 -3.49
CA HIS A 348 -20.97 -16.15 -4.63
C HIS A 348 -21.26 -17.49 -5.30
N ASN A 349 -21.44 -18.54 -4.49
CA ASN A 349 -21.78 -19.88 -4.97
C ASN A 349 -23.15 -19.93 -5.65
N ARG A 350 -24.18 -19.34 -5.05
CA ARG A 350 -25.57 -19.33 -5.57
C ARG A 350 -25.68 -18.60 -6.90
N ARG A 351 -24.89 -17.54 -7.08
CA ARG A 351 -24.86 -16.68 -8.27
C ARG A 351 -23.87 -17.16 -9.34
N GLY A 352 -23.07 -18.18 -9.03
CA GLY A 352 -22.09 -18.73 -9.96
C GLY A 352 -20.93 -17.78 -10.23
N HIS A 353 -20.56 -16.92 -9.26
CA HIS A 353 -19.49 -15.95 -9.44
C HIS A 353 -18.16 -16.61 -9.81
N ILE A 354 -17.87 -17.81 -9.31
CA ILE A 354 -16.67 -18.58 -9.69
C ILE A 354 -16.64 -18.86 -11.21
N ILE A 355 -17.78 -19.16 -11.83
CA ILE A 355 -17.87 -19.34 -13.29
C ILE A 355 -17.66 -18.00 -14.01
N TRP A 356 -18.26 -16.92 -13.52
CA TRP A 356 -18.05 -15.59 -14.10
C TRP A 356 -16.59 -15.14 -14.02
N LEU A 357 -15.91 -15.38 -12.90
CA LEU A 357 -14.47 -15.15 -12.76
C LEU A 357 -13.68 -15.97 -13.78
N GLN A 358 -14.07 -17.23 -13.99
CA GLN A 358 -13.44 -18.09 -14.99
C GLN A 358 -13.65 -17.57 -16.42
N LEU A 359 -14.86 -17.10 -16.75
CA LEU A 359 -15.16 -16.47 -18.03
C LEU A 359 -14.38 -15.17 -18.24
N LEU A 360 -14.23 -14.34 -17.22
CA LEU A 360 -13.41 -13.12 -17.29
C LEU A 360 -11.94 -13.44 -17.59
N ALA A 361 -11.39 -14.49 -16.95
CA ALA A 361 -10.04 -14.96 -17.26
C ALA A 361 -9.92 -15.48 -18.71
N TRP A 362 -10.95 -16.13 -19.25
CA TRP A 362 -10.96 -16.54 -20.66
C TRP A 362 -11.07 -15.35 -21.60
N ILE A 363 -11.88 -14.35 -21.27
CA ILE A 363 -11.98 -13.10 -22.02
C ILE A 363 -10.62 -12.41 -22.06
N GLU A 364 -9.87 -12.37 -20.96
CA GLU A 364 -8.49 -11.88 -20.94
C GLU A 364 -7.63 -12.60 -21.98
N MET A 365 -7.66 -13.95 -22.00
CA MET A 365 -6.88 -14.75 -22.95
C MET A 365 -7.34 -14.52 -24.39
N ILE A 366 -8.65 -14.39 -24.64
CA ILE A 366 -9.21 -14.11 -25.98
C ILE A 366 -8.79 -12.71 -26.46
N ILE A 367 -8.83 -11.70 -25.59
CA ILE A 367 -8.37 -10.35 -25.89
C ILE A 367 -6.87 -10.37 -26.24
N LYS A 368 -6.05 -11.01 -25.39
CA LYS A 368 -4.61 -11.15 -25.65
C LYS A 368 -4.36 -11.83 -27.00
N LYS A 369 -5.06 -12.93 -27.28
CA LYS A 369 -4.99 -13.61 -28.59
C LYS A 369 -5.41 -12.70 -29.75
N GLY A 370 -6.49 -11.94 -29.60
CA GLY A 370 -6.98 -11.00 -30.62
C GLY A 370 -5.98 -9.89 -30.95
N PHE A 371 -5.24 -9.42 -29.95
CA PHE A 371 -4.14 -8.46 -30.12
C PHE A 371 -2.79 -9.12 -30.40
N LEU A 372 -2.74 -10.45 -30.57
CA LEU A 372 -1.51 -11.24 -30.75
C LEU A 372 -0.47 -11.02 -29.63
N LEU A 373 -0.95 -10.69 -28.43
CA LEU A 373 -0.14 -10.54 -27.22
C LEU A 373 0.13 -11.93 -26.62
N PRO A 374 1.37 -12.19 -26.14
CA PRO A 374 1.68 -13.43 -25.44
C PRO A 374 0.68 -13.75 -24.32
N ALA A 375 0.34 -15.02 -24.17
CA ALA A 375 -0.67 -15.46 -23.21
C ALA A 375 -0.24 -15.17 -21.76
N THR A 376 1.05 -15.41 -21.50
CA THR A 376 1.70 -15.20 -20.21
C THR A 376 3.06 -14.53 -20.40
N THR A 377 3.65 -14.06 -19.31
CA THR A 377 5.05 -13.64 -19.28
C THR A 377 6.00 -14.78 -19.62
N LEU A 378 5.63 -16.05 -19.38
CA LEU A 378 6.43 -17.21 -19.75
C LEU A 378 6.37 -17.45 -21.27
N ASP A 379 5.19 -17.31 -21.85
CA ASP A 379 4.98 -17.35 -23.30
C ASP A 379 5.75 -16.23 -24.01
N TYR A 380 5.80 -15.04 -23.42
CA TYR A 380 6.64 -13.93 -23.88
C TYR A 380 8.14 -14.30 -23.91
N ALA A 381 8.61 -15.08 -22.93
CA ALA A 381 10.01 -15.49 -22.87
C ALA A 381 10.34 -16.64 -23.84
N ALA A 382 9.35 -17.50 -24.13
CA ALA A 382 9.52 -18.66 -25.00
C ALA A 382 9.42 -18.32 -26.49
N VAL A 383 8.64 -17.29 -26.84
CA VAL A 383 8.42 -16.86 -28.22
C VAL A 383 8.93 -15.43 -28.38
N LYS A 384 9.77 -15.16 -29.39
CA LYS A 384 10.26 -13.80 -29.67
C LYS A 384 9.08 -12.82 -29.77
N GLY A 385 8.95 -11.97 -28.75
CA GLY A 385 7.83 -11.04 -28.61
C GLY A 385 7.78 -10.04 -29.76
N LEU A 386 6.57 -9.79 -30.29
CA LEU A 386 6.32 -8.77 -31.32
C LEU A 386 6.37 -7.33 -30.77
N ILE A 387 6.22 -7.19 -29.45
CA ILE A 387 6.20 -5.92 -28.73
C ILE A 387 7.22 -5.94 -27.60
N PRO A 388 7.82 -4.79 -27.21
CA PRO A 388 8.75 -4.73 -26.09
C PRO A 388 8.11 -5.15 -24.76
N PHE A 389 8.88 -5.77 -23.86
CA PHE A 389 8.36 -6.34 -22.62
C PHE A 389 7.66 -5.32 -21.73
N GLY A 390 8.20 -4.10 -21.63
CA GLY A 390 7.59 -3.02 -20.85
C GLY A 390 6.21 -2.60 -21.37
N LEU A 391 6.02 -2.57 -22.69
CA LEU A 391 4.73 -2.26 -23.31
C LEU A 391 3.74 -3.41 -23.13
N TYR A 392 4.21 -4.66 -23.29
CA TYR A 392 3.41 -5.85 -23.00
C TYR A 392 2.90 -5.85 -21.55
N PHE A 393 3.77 -5.52 -20.60
CA PHE A 393 3.43 -5.41 -19.19
C PHE A 393 2.35 -4.35 -18.96
N LEU A 394 2.54 -3.14 -19.50
CA LEU A 394 1.59 -2.03 -19.33
C LEU A 394 0.21 -2.37 -19.91
N ILE A 395 0.16 -2.95 -21.11
CA ILE A 395 -1.10 -3.36 -21.75
C ILE A 395 -1.76 -4.48 -20.92
N SER A 396 -1.00 -5.49 -20.49
CA SER A 396 -1.53 -6.62 -19.73
C SER A 396 -2.14 -6.16 -18.39
N TYR A 397 -1.45 -5.32 -17.62
CA TYR A 397 -1.98 -4.76 -16.37
C TYR A 397 -3.14 -3.79 -16.61
N GLY A 398 -3.14 -3.06 -17.74
CA GLY A 398 -4.28 -2.24 -18.15
C GLY A 398 -5.54 -3.07 -18.41
N ILE A 399 -5.41 -4.21 -19.11
CA ILE A 399 -6.51 -5.16 -19.32
C ILE A 399 -7.01 -5.69 -17.97
N ILE A 400 -6.11 -6.13 -17.09
CA ILE A 400 -6.47 -6.64 -15.76
C ILE A 400 -7.22 -5.58 -14.93
N ALA A 401 -6.75 -4.33 -14.92
CA ALA A 401 -7.39 -3.24 -14.19
C ALA A 401 -8.85 -2.98 -14.66
N ILE A 402 -9.10 -3.11 -15.97
CA ILE A 402 -10.45 -3.02 -16.55
C ILE A 402 -11.27 -4.25 -16.13
N LEU A 403 -10.73 -5.47 -16.25
CA LEU A 403 -11.43 -6.69 -15.87
C LEU A 403 -11.78 -6.73 -14.38
N TYR A 404 -10.96 -6.13 -13.51
CA TYR A 404 -11.22 -5.98 -12.08
C TYR A 404 -12.43 -5.10 -11.76
N ILE A 405 -12.92 -4.28 -12.70
CA ILE A 405 -14.23 -3.62 -12.55
C ILE A 405 -15.33 -4.69 -12.44
N PHE A 406 -15.29 -5.71 -13.29
CA PHE A 406 -16.28 -6.79 -13.27
C PHE A 406 -16.13 -7.69 -12.05
N VAL A 407 -14.89 -8.01 -11.63
CA VAL A 407 -14.63 -8.73 -10.38
C VAL A 407 -15.27 -8.02 -9.18
N ARG A 408 -15.11 -6.69 -9.09
CA ARG A 408 -15.74 -5.87 -8.05
C ARG A 408 -17.26 -5.78 -8.15
N ILE A 409 -17.82 -5.88 -9.36
CA ILE A 409 -19.28 -5.99 -9.55
C ILE A 409 -19.79 -7.31 -8.97
N LEU A 410 -19.07 -8.42 -9.16
CA LEU A 410 -19.44 -9.71 -8.57
C LEU A 410 -19.38 -9.67 -7.05
N GLU A 411 -18.37 -9.01 -6.49
CA GLU A 411 -18.27 -8.76 -5.04
C GLU A 411 -19.48 -7.97 -4.51
N GLY A 412 -19.80 -6.85 -5.17
CA GLY A 412 -20.97 -6.03 -4.80
C GLY A 412 -22.30 -6.76 -4.97
N ASP A 413 -22.42 -7.67 -5.95
CA ASP A 413 -23.61 -8.51 -6.09
C ASP A 413 -23.72 -9.51 -4.93
N ALA A 414 -22.62 -10.11 -4.48
CA ALA A 414 -22.62 -11.00 -3.32
C ALA A 414 -23.00 -10.26 -2.03
N ASP A 415 -22.45 -9.06 -1.82
CA ASP A 415 -22.85 -8.15 -0.73
C ASP A 415 -24.37 -7.84 -0.79
N LEU A 416 -24.90 -7.55 -1.97
CA LEU A 416 -26.32 -7.28 -2.18
C LEU A 416 -27.22 -8.50 -1.91
N GLN A 417 -26.83 -9.70 -2.34
CA GLN A 417 -27.61 -10.91 -2.05
C GLN A 417 -27.59 -11.25 -0.55
N THR A 418 -26.47 -11.02 0.12
CA THR A 418 -26.35 -11.18 1.57
C THR A 418 -27.29 -10.24 2.31
N LYS A 419 -27.33 -8.98 1.89
CA LYS A 419 -28.30 -8.00 2.36
C LYS A 419 -29.75 -8.48 2.15
N LYS A 420 -30.09 -8.94 0.95
CA LYS A 420 -31.43 -9.44 0.61
C LYS A 420 -31.85 -10.68 1.41
N ALA A 421 -30.89 -11.50 1.82
CA ALA A 421 -31.12 -12.63 2.71
C ALA A 421 -31.32 -12.21 4.18
N GLY A 422 -31.14 -10.93 4.51
CA GLY A 422 -31.33 -10.38 5.84
C GLY A 422 -30.08 -10.41 6.72
N TYR A 423 -28.89 -10.69 6.15
CA TYR A 423 -27.62 -10.77 6.89
C TYR A 423 -26.68 -9.59 6.62
N GLY A 424 -27.24 -8.45 6.20
CA GLY A 424 -26.43 -7.29 5.82
C GLY A 424 -25.72 -6.63 7.01
N LYS A 425 -26.41 -6.49 8.15
CA LYS A 425 -25.84 -5.90 9.36
C LYS A 425 -24.64 -6.73 9.83
N GLU A 426 -24.83 -8.03 9.88
CA GLU A 426 -23.88 -9.06 10.29
C GLU A 426 -22.64 -9.06 9.40
N LEU A 427 -22.82 -9.01 8.07
CA LEU A 427 -21.70 -8.90 7.12
C LEU A 427 -20.89 -7.62 7.36
N ALA A 428 -21.57 -6.48 7.52
CA ALA A 428 -20.89 -5.21 7.72
C ALA A 428 -20.08 -5.17 9.04
N GLN A 429 -20.62 -5.73 10.11
CA GLN A 429 -19.93 -5.87 11.40
C GLN A 429 -18.75 -6.85 11.33
N ALA A 430 -18.89 -7.96 10.57
CA ALA A 430 -17.80 -8.91 10.35
C ALA A 430 -16.65 -8.28 9.54
N LEU A 431 -16.96 -7.54 8.48
CA LEU A 431 -15.98 -6.79 7.69
C LEU A 431 -15.20 -5.79 8.54
N TYR A 432 -15.89 -5.09 9.45
CA TYR A 432 -15.25 -4.21 10.41
C TYR A 432 -14.28 -4.96 11.35
N LYS A 433 -14.70 -6.10 11.90
CA LYS A 433 -13.84 -6.92 12.76
C LYS A 433 -12.57 -7.38 12.04
N LEU A 434 -12.70 -7.79 10.78
CA LEU A 434 -11.57 -8.21 9.94
C LEU A 434 -10.59 -7.06 9.70
N GLU A 435 -11.08 -5.84 9.47
CA GLU A 435 -10.23 -4.65 9.31
C GLU A 435 -9.41 -4.30 10.55
N GLY A 436 -9.99 -4.48 11.74
CA GLY A 436 -9.25 -4.34 13.01
C GLY A 436 -8.20 -5.44 13.21
N PHE A 437 -8.46 -6.65 12.70
CA PHE A 437 -7.49 -7.76 12.81
C PHE A 437 -6.28 -7.60 11.87
N TYR A 438 -6.48 -7.05 10.67
CA TYR A 438 -5.43 -6.82 9.68
C TYR A 438 -4.84 -5.41 9.74
N GLN A 439 -4.84 -4.76 10.90
CA GLN A 439 -4.24 -3.44 11.02
C GLN A 439 -2.69 -3.49 10.91
N GLY A 440 -2.11 -2.53 10.16
CA GLY A 440 -0.68 -2.45 9.86
C GLY A 440 -0.43 -2.05 8.39
N VAL A 441 0.81 -1.67 8.03
CA VAL A 441 1.18 -1.28 6.64
C VAL A 441 1.15 -2.51 5.73
N ALA A 442 1.60 -3.66 6.22
CA ALA A 442 1.47 -4.94 5.54
C ALA A 442 0.00 -5.40 5.40
N GLY A 443 -0.90 -4.89 6.26
CA GLY A 443 -2.33 -5.17 6.24
C GLY A 443 -3.01 -4.81 4.92
N ASP A 444 -2.61 -3.68 4.31
CA ASP A 444 -3.06 -3.26 2.98
C ASP A 444 -2.58 -4.22 1.87
N PHE A 445 -1.45 -4.90 2.07
CA PHE A 445 -0.94 -5.96 1.20
C PHE A 445 -1.49 -7.35 1.55
N GLY A 446 -2.41 -7.45 2.52
CA GLY A 446 -2.97 -8.73 2.95
C GLY A 446 -2.00 -9.63 3.68
N LEU A 447 -1.00 -9.06 4.34
CA LEU A 447 -0.02 -9.74 5.19
C LEU A 447 -0.09 -9.09 6.57
N ASN A 448 -0.23 -9.89 7.63
CA ASN A 448 0.00 -9.36 8.98
C ASN A 448 1.37 -9.84 9.45
N VAL A 449 2.34 -8.92 9.47
CA VAL A 449 3.73 -9.20 9.82
C VAL A 449 3.86 -9.74 11.25
N GLN A 450 2.97 -9.33 12.16
CA GLN A 450 2.96 -9.83 13.55
C GLN A 450 2.55 -11.30 13.63
N LEU A 451 1.67 -11.76 12.74
CA LEU A 451 1.25 -13.18 12.73
C LEU A 451 2.37 -14.11 12.24
N LEU A 452 3.38 -13.57 11.55
CA LEU A 452 4.59 -14.33 11.19
C LEU A 452 5.51 -14.55 12.40
N THR A 453 5.50 -13.66 13.41
CA THR A 453 6.28 -13.83 14.65
C THR A 453 5.68 -14.91 15.57
N GLY A 454 4.39 -15.21 15.42
CA GLY A 454 3.67 -16.18 16.26
C GLY A 454 3.16 -15.63 17.60
N ARG A 455 3.24 -14.31 17.81
CA ARG A 455 2.65 -13.62 18.95
C ARG A 455 1.13 -13.48 18.75
N GLU A 456 0.38 -13.64 19.83
CA GLU A 456 -1.04 -13.31 19.87
C GLU A 456 -1.25 -11.87 20.39
N PHE A 457 -2.26 -11.19 19.86
CA PHE A 457 -2.62 -9.85 20.33
C PHE A 457 -3.23 -9.89 21.72
N THR A 458 -2.76 -8.98 22.58
CA THR A 458 -3.39 -8.74 23.88
C THR A 458 -4.81 -8.17 23.68
N PRO A 459 -5.73 -8.35 24.66
CA PRO A 459 -7.07 -7.76 24.58
C PRO A 459 -7.05 -6.25 24.34
N GLU A 460 -6.10 -5.53 24.96
CA GLU A 460 -5.95 -4.09 24.85
C GLU A 460 -5.47 -3.68 23.44
N GLU A 461 -4.58 -4.45 22.82
CA GLU A 461 -4.19 -4.25 21.42
C GLU A 461 -5.36 -4.51 20.47
N LYS A 462 -6.12 -5.59 20.68
CA LYS A 462 -7.33 -5.88 19.89
C LYS A 462 -8.32 -4.72 19.99
N GLN A 463 -8.54 -4.17 21.18
CA GLN A 463 -9.42 -3.02 21.41
C GLN A 463 -8.93 -1.77 20.68
N ARG A 464 -7.63 -1.44 20.79
CA ARG A 464 -7.02 -0.32 20.08
C ARG A 464 -7.18 -0.47 18.58
N PHE A 465 -6.81 -1.63 18.02
CA PHE A 465 -6.84 -1.85 16.59
C PHE A 465 -8.27 -1.79 16.01
N GLN A 466 -9.24 -2.33 16.75
CA GLN A 466 -10.64 -2.18 16.35
C GLN A 466 -11.11 -0.72 16.38
N GLY A 467 -10.69 0.08 17.37
CA GLY A 467 -11.02 1.50 17.42
C GLY A 467 -10.36 2.31 16.29
N GLU A 468 -9.07 2.09 16.05
CA GLU A 468 -8.31 2.73 14.96
C GLU A 468 -8.84 2.32 13.59
N ALA A 469 -9.20 1.06 13.39
CA ALA A 469 -9.87 0.59 12.17
C ALA A 469 -11.24 1.27 11.97
N ALA A 470 -12.03 1.47 13.02
CA ALA A 470 -13.31 2.18 12.94
C ALA A 470 -13.10 3.61 12.41
N MET A 471 -12.16 4.35 13.02
CA MET A 471 -11.81 5.71 12.61
C MET A 471 -11.23 5.76 11.19
N ARG A 472 -10.38 4.80 10.81
CA ARG A 472 -9.78 4.69 9.46
C ARG A 472 -10.84 4.43 8.39
N LEU A 473 -11.75 3.49 8.63
CA LEU A 473 -12.84 3.18 7.72
C LEU A 473 -13.77 4.39 7.56
N TYR A 474 -14.10 5.05 8.66
CA TYR A 474 -14.86 6.30 8.63
C TYR A 474 -14.16 7.36 7.76
N LYS A 475 -12.84 7.54 7.93
CA LYS A 475 -12.02 8.46 7.14
C LYS A 475 -12.11 8.24 5.64
N HIS A 476 -12.20 6.99 5.18
CA HIS A 476 -12.35 6.70 3.76
C HIS A 476 -13.68 7.20 3.17
N LEU A 477 -14.72 7.39 3.98
CA LEU A 477 -16.02 7.89 3.52
C LEU A 477 -16.02 9.39 3.19
N TYR A 478 -15.14 10.13 3.84
CA TYR A 478 -15.17 11.59 3.85
C TYR A 478 -13.87 12.23 3.32
N ARG A 479 -12.72 11.56 3.45
CA ARG A 479 -11.41 12.00 2.92
C ARG A 479 -10.61 10.84 2.29
N PRO A 480 -11.09 10.19 1.21
CA PRO A 480 -10.34 9.12 0.55
C PRO A 480 -9.06 9.65 -0.12
N GLY A 481 -7.88 9.09 0.16
CA GLY A 481 -6.64 9.48 -0.50
C GLY A 481 -6.67 9.18 -2.01
N ARG A 482 -6.12 10.04 -2.86
CA ARG A 482 -6.08 9.77 -4.32
C ARG A 482 -5.25 8.53 -4.64
N TRP A 483 -4.07 8.43 -4.03
CA TRP A 483 -3.19 7.28 -4.20
C TRP A 483 -3.79 5.99 -3.67
N ASP A 484 -4.50 6.04 -2.54
CA ASP A 484 -5.24 4.89 -2.01
C ASP A 484 -6.27 4.34 -3.00
N MET A 485 -6.88 5.22 -3.79
CA MET A 485 -7.87 4.86 -4.82
C MET A 485 -7.21 4.34 -6.10
N VAL A 486 -6.06 4.92 -6.50
CA VAL A 486 -5.24 4.36 -7.60
C VAL A 486 -4.79 2.94 -7.24
N ALA A 487 -4.28 2.71 -6.03
CA ALA A 487 -3.91 1.38 -5.57
C ALA A 487 -5.12 0.42 -5.58
N ASN A 488 -6.29 0.89 -5.13
CA ASN A 488 -7.51 0.06 -5.13
C ASN A 488 -8.04 -0.28 -6.54
N MET A 489 -7.62 0.42 -7.60
CA MET A 489 -7.94 0.03 -8.98
C MET A 489 -7.32 -1.32 -9.37
N PHE A 490 -6.23 -1.71 -8.72
CA PHE A 490 -5.52 -2.98 -8.92
C PHE A 490 -5.85 -4.01 -7.83
N MET A 491 -6.90 -3.79 -7.04
CA MET A 491 -7.39 -4.74 -6.04
C MET A 491 -8.71 -5.37 -6.51
N SER A 492 -8.88 -6.67 -6.22
CA SER A 492 -10.09 -7.42 -6.57
C SER A 492 -11.32 -6.99 -5.75
N HIS A 493 -11.13 -6.48 -4.54
CA HIS A 493 -12.20 -6.05 -3.65
C HIS A 493 -12.28 -4.50 -3.61
N PRO A 494 -13.50 -3.93 -3.61
CA PRO A 494 -13.69 -2.54 -3.22
C PRO A 494 -13.22 -2.32 -1.79
N ARG A 495 -12.81 -1.09 -1.45
CA ARG A 495 -12.46 -0.75 -0.06
C ARG A 495 -13.61 -1.10 0.89
N THR A 496 -13.27 -1.65 2.05
CA THR A 496 -14.21 -2.17 3.04
C THR A 496 -15.25 -1.15 3.50
N ALA A 497 -14.86 0.12 3.68
CA ALA A 497 -15.78 1.19 4.05
C ALA A 497 -16.94 1.36 3.03
N TYR A 498 -16.65 1.20 1.74
CA TYR A 498 -17.67 1.30 0.69
C TYR A 498 -18.57 0.09 0.63
N ARG A 499 -18.02 -1.11 0.90
CA ARG A 499 -18.81 -2.35 1.02
C ARG A 499 -19.79 -2.26 2.18
N ILE A 500 -19.33 -1.82 3.35
CA ILE A 500 -20.17 -1.60 4.52
C ILE A 500 -21.34 -0.67 4.17
N ILE A 501 -21.08 0.49 3.55
CA ILE A 501 -22.15 1.40 3.10
C ILE A 501 -23.10 0.73 2.10
N ALA A 502 -22.58 -0.01 1.13
CA ALA A 502 -23.41 -0.67 0.12
C ALA A 502 -24.33 -1.73 0.72
N VAL A 503 -23.92 -2.36 1.82
CA VAL A 503 -24.73 -3.36 2.52
C VAL A 503 -25.77 -2.71 3.42
N VAL A 504 -25.47 -1.57 4.06
CA VAL A 504 -26.45 -0.91 4.96
C VAL A 504 -27.40 0.04 4.24
N SER A 505 -27.01 0.63 3.11
CA SER A 505 -27.83 1.59 2.35
C SER A 505 -28.34 1.01 1.03
N ASP A 506 -29.51 1.45 0.56
CA ASP A 506 -30.08 1.00 -0.74
C ASP A 506 -29.55 1.78 -1.96
N ASP A 507 -28.76 2.82 -1.74
CA ASP A 507 -28.40 3.81 -2.75
C ASP A 507 -27.22 3.41 -3.66
N TYR A 508 -26.58 2.27 -3.35
CA TYR A 508 -25.34 1.80 -3.99
C TYR A 508 -25.55 0.46 -4.68
N SER A 509 -25.66 0.52 -6.00
CA SER A 509 -25.63 -0.70 -6.82
C SER A 509 -24.20 -1.25 -6.91
N PRO A 510 -24.03 -2.56 -7.18
CA PRO A 510 -22.72 -3.18 -7.34
C PRO A 510 -21.83 -2.45 -8.36
N VAL A 511 -22.41 -1.99 -9.47
CA VAL A 511 -21.73 -1.23 -10.51
C VAL A 511 -21.19 0.11 -10.00
N LYS A 512 -21.99 0.84 -9.22
CA LYS A 512 -21.53 2.11 -8.63
C LYS A 512 -20.37 1.87 -7.68
N GLY A 513 -20.46 0.83 -6.84
CA GLY A 513 -19.38 0.43 -5.93
C GLY A 513 -18.07 0.13 -6.64
N ALA A 514 -18.13 -0.62 -7.76
CA ALA A 514 -16.95 -0.98 -8.55
C ALA A 514 -16.27 0.23 -9.23
N LEU A 515 -17.04 1.27 -9.59
CA LEU A 515 -16.54 2.47 -10.27
C LEU A 515 -16.05 3.57 -9.32
N LEU A 516 -16.36 3.49 -8.02
CA LEU A 516 -15.98 4.50 -7.02
C LEU A 516 -14.48 4.87 -7.04
N PRO A 517 -13.54 3.91 -7.09
CA PRO A 517 -12.11 4.23 -7.11
C PRO A 517 -11.72 5.12 -8.29
N PHE A 518 -12.29 4.87 -9.47
CA PHE A 518 -12.04 5.69 -10.67
C PHE A 518 -12.60 7.10 -10.48
N TRP A 519 -13.84 7.24 -9.99
CA TRP A 519 -14.46 8.54 -9.77
C TRP A 519 -13.73 9.40 -8.74
N PHE A 520 -13.03 8.80 -7.79
CA PHE A 520 -12.25 9.53 -6.79
C PHE A 520 -10.88 10.00 -7.26
N VAL A 521 -10.34 9.42 -8.33
CA VAL A 521 -9.11 9.88 -8.98
C VAL A 521 -9.39 11.05 -9.93
N LEU A 522 -10.62 11.15 -10.44
CA LEU A 522 -11.07 12.23 -11.34
C LEU A 522 -11.05 13.63 -10.67
N PRO A 523 -11.13 14.71 -11.47
CA PRO A 523 -11.07 16.09 -10.97
C PRO A 523 -12.13 16.41 -9.91
N ASN A 524 -11.88 17.48 -9.14
CA ASN A 524 -12.60 17.80 -7.90
C ASN A 524 -14.12 17.91 -8.03
N PHE A 525 -14.66 18.29 -9.19
CA PHE A 525 -16.11 18.40 -9.39
C PHE A 525 -16.82 17.03 -9.38
N ILE A 526 -16.23 16.00 -10.00
CA ILE A 526 -16.78 14.62 -9.98
C ILE A 526 -16.56 14.00 -8.61
N ARG A 527 -15.32 14.11 -8.11
CA ARG A 527 -14.91 13.59 -6.81
C ARG A 527 -15.76 14.16 -5.67
N GLY A 528 -15.97 15.49 -5.63
CA GLY A 528 -16.74 16.17 -4.59
C GLY A 528 -18.19 15.69 -4.53
N LYS A 529 -18.84 15.48 -5.69
CA LYS A 529 -20.21 14.95 -5.75
C LYS A 529 -20.30 13.53 -5.18
N SER A 530 -19.34 12.67 -5.52
CA SER A 530 -19.27 11.29 -5.01
C SER A 530 -18.99 11.24 -3.50
N ILE A 531 -18.07 12.06 -3.01
CA ILE A 531 -17.76 12.18 -1.57
C ILE A 531 -18.99 12.67 -0.81
N LYS A 532 -19.65 13.74 -1.28
CA LYS A 532 -20.86 14.28 -0.61
C LYS A 532 -21.98 13.24 -0.54
N LYS A 533 -22.14 12.40 -1.57
CA LYS A 533 -23.13 11.31 -1.54
C LYS A 533 -22.80 10.25 -0.49
N LEU A 534 -21.55 9.82 -0.39
CA LEU A 534 -21.11 8.85 0.63
C LEU A 534 -21.18 9.45 2.03
N SER A 535 -20.80 10.72 2.17
CA SER A 535 -20.75 11.41 3.45
C SER A 535 -22.14 11.59 4.08
N LYS A 536 -23.22 11.57 3.29
CA LYS A 536 -24.60 11.56 3.79
C LYS A 536 -24.97 10.27 4.52
N LYS A 537 -24.21 9.18 4.35
CA LYS A 537 -24.44 7.87 4.97
C LYS A 537 -23.54 7.61 6.19
N ARG A 538 -22.81 8.63 6.63
CA ARG A 538 -21.87 8.56 7.76
C ARG A 538 -22.56 8.22 9.07
N GLU A 539 -23.77 8.72 9.31
CA GLU A 539 -24.51 8.41 10.54
C GLU A 539 -24.95 6.94 10.62
N GLU A 540 -25.49 6.40 9.53
CA GLU A 540 -25.85 4.97 9.43
C GLU A 540 -24.61 4.08 9.66
N PHE A 541 -23.47 4.45 9.07
CA PHE A 541 -22.18 3.79 9.28
C PHE A 541 -21.70 3.90 10.74
N SER A 542 -21.72 5.13 11.28
CA SER A 542 -21.26 5.46 12.65
C SER A 542 -22.00 4.62 13.67
N LYS A 543 -23.33 4.56 13.57
CA LYS A 543 -24.19 3.78 14.45
C LYS A 543 -23.85 2.30 14.40
N LEU A 544 -23.78 1.71 13.20
CA LEU A 544 -23.50 0.29 13.01
C LEU A 544 -22.16 -0.14 13.64
N ILE A 545 -21.09 0.61 13.36
CA ILE A 545 -19.75 0.27 13.84
C ILE A 545 -19.64 0.50 15.35
N SER A 546 -20.27 1.55 15.87
CA SER A 546 -20.23 1.85 17.31
C SER A 546 -21.02 0.82 18.11
N GLU A 547 -22.21 0.41 17.64
CA GLU A 547 -22.97 -0.69 18.25
C GLU A 547 -22.10 -1.94 18.39
N ARG A 548 -21.40 -2.32 17.31
CA ARG A 548 -20.53 -3.51 17.32
C ARG A 548 -19.32 -3.36 18.25
N TYR A 549 -18.75 -2.17 18.31
CA TYR A 549 -17.63 -1.88 19.20
C TYR A 549 -18.06 -1.97 20.67
N THR A 550 -19.23 -1.42 21.01
CA THR A 550 -19.83 -1.49 22.34
C THR A 550 -20.19 -2.95 22.70
N GLU A 551 -20.65 -3.77 21.75
CA GLU A 551 -20.86 -5.21 21.99
C GLU A 551 -19.56 -5.93 22.39
N TYR A 552 -18.40 -5.54 21.85
CA TYR A 552 -17.12 -6.16 22.19
C TYR A 552 -16.48 -5.62 23.48
N HIS A 553 -16.59 -4.32 23.73
CA HIS A 553 -15.82 -3.64 24.78
C HIS A 553 -16.68 -2.99 25.88
N GLY A 554 -18.01 -3.16 25.81
CA GLY A 554 -18.97 -2.57 26.74
C GLY A 554 -19.20 -1.07 26.51
N GLU A 555 -20.08 -0.48 27.32
CA GLU A 555 -20.46 0.94 27.22
C GLU A 555 -19.29 1.90 27.47
N LYS A 556 -18.35 1.50 28.34
CA LYS A 556 -17.10 2.24 28.60
C LYS A 556 -15.99 1.95 27.59
N GLY A 557 -16.29 1.24 26.50
CA GLY A 557 -15.30 0.87 25.50
C GLY A 557 -14.61 2.08 24.85
N VAL A 558 -15.35 3.16 24.59
CA VAL A 558 -14.81 4.39 23.97
C VAL A 558 -13.89 5.14 24.95
N GLU A 559 -14.31 5.27 26.21
CA GLU A 559 -13.48 5.85 27.28
C GLU A 559 -12.18 5.07 27.42
N SER A 560 -12.30 3.74 27.52
CA SER A 560 -11.13 2.86 27.61
C SER A 560 -10.23 2.92 26.37
N PHE A 561 -10.78 3.16 25.17
CA PHE A 561 -9.99 3.38 23.95
C PHE A 561 -9.22 4.69 24.00
N LEU A 562 -9.85 5.76 24.46
CA LEU A 562 -9.22 7.07 24.63
C LEU A 562 -8.14 7.03 25.72
N GLU A 563 -8.29 6.19 26.75
CA GLU A 563 -7.22 5.95 27.73
C GLU A 563 -6.03 5.22 27.12
N ILE A 564 -6.26 4.20 26.27
CA ILE A 564 -5.19 3.47 25.59
C ILE A 564 -4.47 4.36 24.57
N THR A 565 -5.21 5.14 23.78
CA THR A 565 -4.65 5.96 22.69
C THR A 565 -4.23 7.36 23.13
N ARG A 566 -4.69 7.81 24.30
CA ARG A 566 -4.44 9.12 24.91
C ARG A 566 -4.78 10.30 23.99
N MET A 567 -5.66 10.08 23.01
CA MET A 567 -6.03 11.09 22.01
C MET A 567 -6.69 12.33 22.64
N ASN A 568 -7.39 12.15 23.76
CA ASN A 568 -8.03 13.25 24.50
C ASN A 568 -7.00 14.29 24.99
N ASP A 569 -5.84 13.84 25.46
CA ASP A 569 -4.80 14.73 25.99
C ASP A 569 -4.28 15.69 24.93
N LEU A 570 -4.02 15.21 23.72
CA LEU A 570 -3.57 16.05 22.61
C LEU A 570 -4.58 17.13 22.25
N ILE A 571 -5.87 16.79 22.33
CA ILE A 571 -6.96 17.69 21.91
C ILE A 571 -7.30 18.67 23.04
N SER A 572 -7.02 18.31 24.30
CA SER A 572 -7.22 19.18 25.47
C SER A 572 -6.54 20.54 25.36
N MET A 573 -5.45 20.65 24.58
CA MET A 573 -4.75 21.90 24.29
C MET A 573 -5.63 22.95 23.57
N LEU A 574 -6.74 22.55 22.96
CA LEU A 574 -7.68 23.47 22.33
C LEU A 574 -8.61 24.16 23.34
N LYS A 575 -8.72 23.65 24.58
CA LYS A 575 -9.61 24.22 25.60
C LYS A 575 -9.22 25.66 25.94
N GLY A 576 -10.21 26.55 25.97
CA GLY A 576 -10.05 27.99 26.19
C GLY A 576 -9.56 28.77 24.96
N ARG A 577 -9.38 28.12 23.79
CA ARG A 577 -8.95 28.81 22.56
C ARG A 577 -10.14 29.15 21.68
N TYR A 578 -10.08 30.31 21.03
CA TYR A 578 -11.02 30.67 19.96
C TYR A 578 -10.66 29.92 18.68
N VAL A 579 -11.60 29.15 18.16
CA VAL A 579 -11.39 28.31 16.98
C VAL A 579 -12.40 28.61 15.88
N VAL A 580 -11.97 28.39 14.65
CA VAL A 580 -12.80 28.30 13.45
C VAL A 580 -12.76 26.86 12.97
N ALA A 581 -13.88 26.15 13.13
CA ALA A 581 -14.06 24.77 12.74
C ALA A 581 -14.77 24.69 11.38
N TYR A 582 -14.16 24.01 10.42
CA TYR A 582 -14.67 23.91 9.03
C TYR A 582 -14.88 22.46 8.56
N ASP A 583 -16.11 22.11 8.17
CA ASP A 583 -16.42 20.86 7.46
C ASP A 583 -16.25 21.06 5.94
N ARG A 584 -15.20 20.44 5.39
CA ARG A 584 -14.82 20.51 3.97
C ARG A 584 -15.84 19.91 2.99
N ILE A 585 -16.85 19.20 3.46
CA ILE A 585 -17.76 18.41 2.63
C ILE A 585 -19.15 19.03 2.57
N PHE A 586 -19.60 19.50 3.72
CA PHE A 586 -20.89 20.16 3.85
C PHE A 586 -20.77 21.68 3.82
N ASP A 587 -19.55 22.21 3.69
CA ASP A 587 -19.28 23.64 3.60
C ASP A 587 -19.87 24.35 4.83
N ASP A 588 -19.73 23.72 6.01
CA ASP A 588 -20.20 24.28 7.28
C ASP A 588 -19.03 24.84 8.06
N CYS A 589 -19.21 26.01 8.66
CA CYS A 589 -18.17 26.77 9.32
C CYS A 589 -18.70 27.39 10.61
N ILE A 590 -18.16 26.89 11.73
CA ILE A 590 -18.54 27.25 13.10
C ILE A 590 -17.35 27.96 13.75
N GLU A 591 -17.61 29.04 14.47
CA GLU A 591 -16.59 29.77 15.23
C GLU A 591 -17.02 29.96 16.69
N GLY A 592 -16.04 30.06 17.58
CA GLY A 592 -16.25 30.33 19.00
C GLY A 592 -15.13 29.80 19.88
N GLU A 593 -15.28 29.97 21.18
CA GLU A 593 -14.32 29.48 22.17
C GLU A 593 -14.59 28.03 22.55
N VAL A 594 -13.55 27.18 22.57
CA VAL A 594 -13.69 25.79 23.04
C VAL A 594 -13.80 25.77 24.57
N THR A 595 -15.00 25.57 25.07
CA THR A 595 -15.26 25.54 26.52
C THR A 595 -14.93 24.20 27.15
N ASP A 596 -15.22 23.11 26.45
CA ASP A 596 -14.99 21.75 26.96
C ASP A 596 -14.87 20.72 25.83
N ILE A 597 -14.31 19.56 26.19
CA ILE A 597 -14.16 18.40 25.31
C ILE A 597 -14.77 17.19 25.99
N GLU A 598 -15.81 16.63 25.38
CA GLU A 598 -16.59 15.50 25.90
C GLU A 598 -16.26 14.21 25.12
N ILE A 599 -16.37 13.07 25.79
CA ILE A 599 -16.33 11.76 25.13
C ILE A 599 -17.66 11.54 24.43
N SER A 600 -17.62 11.19 23.15
CA SER A 600 -18.83 10.86 22.37
C SER A 600 -19.30 9.43 22.64
N ASP A 601 -20.53 9.12 22.23
CA ASP A 601 -21.09 7.77 22.22
C ASP A 601 -20.58 6.87 21.08
N THR A 602 -19.70 7.37 20.22
CA THR A 602 -19.31 6.69 18.97
C THR A 602 -17.80 6.51 18.82
N ILE A 603 -17.36 5.27 18.57
CA ILE A 603 -15.93 4.97 18.39
C ILE A 603 -15.35 5.57 17.10
N VAL A 604 -16.16 5.81 16.07
CA VAL A 604 -15.69 6.38 14.81
C VAL A 604 -15.33 7.87 14.94
N ARG A 605 -15.92 8.56 15.92
CA ARG A 605 -15.75 10.01 16.18
C ARG A 605 -15.73 10.27 17.69
N PRO A 606 -14.74 9.72 18.42
CA PRO A 606 -14.81 9.51 19.86
C PRO A 606 -14.83 10.78 20.72
N LEU A 607 -14.66 11.97 20.13
CA LEU A 607 -14.54 13.24 20.83
C LEU A 607 -15.49 14.31 20.27
N LEU A 608 -16.15 15.00 21.19
CA LEU A 608 -17.03 16.15 20.96
C LEU A 608 -16.37 17.42 21.48
N LEU A 609 -16.41 18.50 20.71
CA LEU A 609 -16.03 19.83 21.18
C LEU A 609 -17.26 20.68 21.45
N ASN A 610 -17.26 21.33 22.61
CA ASN A 610 -18.25 22.34 22.99
C ASN A 610 -17.72 23.73 22.65
N ILE A 611 -18.21 24.31 21.56
CA ILE A 611 -17.80 25.62 21.08
C ILE A 611 -18.85 26.66 21.48
N GLN A 612 -18.46 27.63 22.32
CA GLN A 612 -19.28 28.77 22.67
C GLN A 612 -19.28 29.78 21.51
N ALA A 613 -20.31 29.72 20.67
CA ALA A 613 -20.60 30.75 19.69
C ALA A 613 -21.34 31.92 20.35
N LYS A 614 -21.43 33.06 19.65
CA LYS A 614 -21.92 34.36 20.20
C LYS A 614 -23.18 34.26 21.09
N ASN A 615 -24.15 33.42 20.73
CA ASN A 615 -25.42 33.30 21.46
C ASN A 615 -25.78 31.87 21.91
N GLU A 616 -24.96 30.86 21.58
CA GLU A 616 -25.27 29.45 21.86
C GLU A 616 -24.01 28.58 21.92
N THR A 617 -24.05 27.53 22.73
CA THR A 617 -23.01 26.50 22.72
C THR A 617 -23.33 25.47 21.64
N LYS A 618 -22.44 25.31 20.66
CA LYS A 618 -22.54 24.31 19.60
C LYS A 618 -21.66 23.12 19.92
N LYS A 619 -22.24 21.91 19.83
CA LYS A 619 -21.49 20.66 19.94
C LYS A 619 -21.10 20.18 18.54
N ILE A 620 -19.81 19.92 18.33
CA ILE A 620 -19.31 19.39 17.06
C ILE A 620 -18.45 18.15 17.28
N LEU A 621 -18.48 17.22 16.33
CA LEU A 621 -17.64 16.02 16.35
C LEU A 621 -16.28 16.33 15.77
N PHE A 622 -15.22 16.23 16.58
CA PHE A 622 -13.86 16.68 16.22
C PHE A 622 -13.40 16.14 14.86
N THR A 623 -13.60 14.85 14.61
CA THR A 623 -13.10 14.13 13.44
C THR A 623 -13.67 14.64 12.11
N ASP A 624 -14.84 15.26 12.12
CA ASP A 624 -15.52 15.77 10.92
C ASP A 624 -14.98 17.13 10.47
N TYR A 625 -14.44 17.93 11.39
CA TYR A 625 -14.02 19.30 11.14
C TYR A 625 -12.50 19.42 10.98
N VAL A 626 -12.07 20.46 10.27
CA VAL A 626 -10.71 21.00 10.40
C VAL A 626 -10.78 22.15 11.39
N ILE A 627 -10.03 22.04 12.49
CA ILE A 627 -10.00 23.06 13.52
C ILE A 627 -8.82 24.00 13.28
N HIS A 628 -9.11 25.29 13.20
CA HIS A 628 -8.12 26.36 13.12
C HIS A 628 -8.18 27.19 14.40
N ASP A 629 -7.07 27.30 15.13
CA ASP A 629 -6.93 28.33 16.16
C ASP A 629 -6.91 29.70 15.47
N ALA A 630 -7.80 30.61 15.84
CA ALA A 630 -8.08 31.84 15.10
C ALA A 630 -8.43 33.02 16.00
N GLN A 631 -7.74 33.15 17.12
CA GLN A 631 -7.79 34.31 18.00
C GLN A 631 -7.35 35.58 17.24
N VAL A 632 -8.28 36.52 17.07
CA VAL A 632 -7.99 37.82 16.45
C VAL A 632 -7.02 38.60 17.33
N ASP A 633 -6.16 39.38 16.67
CA ASP A 633 -5.07 40.15 17.25
C ASP A 633 -3.88 39.35 17.78
N GLU A 634 -3.94 38.03 17.72
CA GLU A 634 -2.81 37.17 18.06
C GLU A 634 -1.84 37.01 16.87
N LYS A 635 -0.55 36.79 17.18
CA LYS A 635 0.49 36.53 16.19
C LYS A 635 0.64 35.03 15.99
N TYR A 636 0.75 34.60 14.74
CA TYR A 636 0.86 33.20 14.38
C TYR A 636 2.12 32.91 13.59
N VAL A 637 2.74 31.77 13.89
CA VAL A 637 3.73 31.11 13.04
C VAL A 637 3.00 30.21 12.05
N LEU A 638 3.02 30.62 10.78
CA LEU A 638 2.34 29.92 9.69
C LEU A 638 3.14 28.69 9.24
N LYS A 639 2.47 27.73 8.59
CA LYS A 639 3.10 26.51 8.05
C LYS A 639 4.27 26.75 7.09
N ASN A 640 4.34 27.92 6.46
CA ASN A 640 5.44 28.31 5.58
C ASN A 640 6.53 29.13 6.31
N GLY A 641 6.50 29.16 7.64
CA GLY A 641 7.45 29.87 8.50
C GLY A 641 7.23 31.39 8.59
N LYS A 642 6.29 31.98 7.85
CA LYS A 642 5.98 33.41 7.98
C LYS A 642 5.27 33.68 9.30
N ILE A 643 5.56 34.82 9.91
CA ILE A 643 4.86 35.28 11.10
C ILE A 643 3.95 36.44 10.72
N GLY A 644 2.69 36.37 11.14
CA GLY A 644 1.71 37.41 10.87
C GLY A 644 0.73 37.56 12.03
N LYS A 645 0.24 38.78 12.23
CA LYS A 645 -0.84 39.06 13.17
C LYS A 645 -2.18 38.79 12.49
N LEU A 646 -3.01 37.93 13.07
CA LEU A 646 -4.35 37.67 12.53
C LEU A 646 -5.23 38.89 12.79
N VAL A 647 -5.71 39.55 11.73
CA VAL A 647 -6.55 40.75 11.86
C VAL A 647 -8.02 40.40 11.74
N SER A 648 -8.35 39.49 10.83
CA SER A 648 -9.71 39.07 10.59
C SER A 648 -9.71 37.76 9.82
N TRP A 649 -10.88 37.17 9.70
CA TRP A 649 -11.11 36.05 8.80
C TRP A 649 -12.49 36.20 8.18
N GLN A 650 -12.66 35.62 7.00
CA GLN A 650 -13.90 35.68 6.23
C GLN A 650 -14.23 34.31 5.65
N LYS A 651 -15.52 34.06 5.42
CA LYS A 651 -16.00 32.86 4.73
C LYS A 651 -16.07 33.15 3.24
N GLU A 652 -15.50 32.27 2.42
CA GLU A 652 -15.71 32.34 0.96
C GLU A 652 -17.19 32.10 0.64
N GLU A 653 -17.83 32.96 -0.17
CA GLU A 653 -19.29 32.94 -0.39
C GLU A 653 -19.82 31.56 -0.86
N ARG A 654 -19.07 30.90 -1.76
CA ARG A 654 -19.52 29.66 -2.40
C ARG A 654 -19.23 28.39 -1.60
N THR A 655 -18.11 28.36 -0.89
CA THR A 655 -17.58 27.15 -0.23
C THR A 655 -17.63 27.25 1.29
N GLN A 656 -17.94 28.43 1.85
CA GLN A 656 -17.84 28.74 3.28
C GLN A 656 -16.45 28.48 3.87
N ARG A 657 -15.43 28.24 3.02
CA ARG A 657 -14.07 27.98 3.44
C ARG A 657 -13.53 29.22 4.15
N PRO A 658 -12.92 29.06 5.33
CA PRO A 658 -12.34 30.19 6.03
C PRO A 658 -11.07 30.65 5.32
N THR A 659 -11.01 31.96 5.07
CA THR A 659 -9.83 32.68 4.62
C THR A 659 -9.43 33.65 5.72
N PHE A 660 -8.22 33.49 6.22
CA PHE A 660 -7.64 34.24 7.31
C PHE A 660 -6.73 35.34 6.77
N THR A 661 -6.93 36.57 7.22
CA THR A 661 -6.18 37.74 6.78
C THR A 661 -5.15 38.11 7.85
N PHE A 662 -3.88 38.00 7.47
CA PHE A 662 -2.75 38.29 8.32
C PHE A 662 -2.09 39.61 7.91
N GLN A 663 -1.71 40.40 8.91
CA GLN A 663 -0.88 41.58 8.75
C GLN A 663 0.59 41.20 8.98
N GLN A 664 1.47 41.68 8.11
CA GLN A 664 2.92 41.51 8.29
C GLN A 664 3.41 42.28 9.52
N ILE A 665 4.37 41.70 10.25
CA ILE A 665 4.95 42.34 11.44
C ILE A 665 5.79 43.56 11.05
N ASP A 666 6.55 43.42 9.97
CA ASP A 666 7.49 44.36 9.39
C ASP A 666 6.84 45.50 8.60
N ASN A 667 5.65 45.27 8.05
CA ASN A 667 4.88 46.31 7.38
C ASN A 667 3.38 46.16 7.68
N PRO A 668 2.87 46.89 8.68
CA PRO A 668 1.45 46.87 9.04
C PRO A 668 0.52 47.23 7.86
N SER A 669 1.02 47.94 6.84
CA SER A 669 0.19 48.30 5.67
C SER A 669 0.02 47.14 4.68
N LYS A 670 0.80 46.06 4.80
CA LYS A 670 0.70 44.87 3.93
C LYS A 670 -0.01 43.72 4.66
N ALA A 671 -1.16 43.35 4.12
CA ALA A 671 -1.89 42.15 4.50
C ALA A 671 -1.69 41.02 3.48
N PHE A 672 -1.85 39.78 3.92
CA PHE A 672 -1.88 38.61 3.05
C PHE A 672 -2.88 37.58 3.58
N GLU A 673 -3.48 36.83 2.66
CA GLU A 673 -4.54 35.88 3.00
C GLU A 673 -4.06 34.44 2.96
N ARG A 674 -4.57 33.59 3.86
CA ARG A 674 -4.30 32.14 3.89
C ARG A 674 -5.55 31.37 4.28
N ASP A 675 -5.60 30.12 3.86
CA ASP A 675 -6.65 29.15 4.23
C ASP A 675 -6.30 28.34 5.50
N TYR A 676 -5.31 28.80 6.28
CA TYR A 676 -4.86 28.18 7.52
C TYR A 676 -4.19 29.21 8.44
N THR A 677 -4.17 28.92 9.75
CA THR A 677 -3.64 29.82 10.79
C THR A 677 -2.30 29.39 11.40
N GLY A 678 -1.87 28.13 11.25
CA GLY A 678 -0.60 27.69 11.84
C GLY A 678 -0.70 27.49 13.36
N LYS A 679 0.31 27.95 14.12
CA LYS A 679 0.33 27.92 15.59
C LYS A 679 0.53 29.32 16.16
N PRO A 680 -0.17 29.70 17.24
CA PRO A 680 0.03 31.01 17.86
C PRO A 680 1.44 31.12 18.45
N ILE A 681 1.97 32.33 18.54
CA ILE A 681 3.24 32.59 19.25
C ILE A 681 3.15 32.16 20.71
N SER A 682 1.98 32.33 21.35
CA SER A 682 1.78 31.93 22.74
C SER A 682 2.12 30.45 22.95
N TYR A 683 1.76 29.58 21.99
CA TYR A 683 2.04 28.16 22.04
C TYR A 683 3.53 27.88 22.22
N PHE A 684 4.39 28.68 21.58
CA PHE A 684 5.84 28.53 21.68
C PHE A 684 6.41 29.18 22.94
N THR A 685 5.87 30.33 23.35
CA THR A 685 6.33 31.00 24.58
C THR A 685 5.93 30.22 25.84
N ASP A 686 4.80 29.51 25.81
CA ASP A 686 4.33 28.63 26.90
C ASP A 686 5.24 27.40 27.11
N LEU A 687 6.20 27.18 26.21
CA LEU A 687 7.22 26.13 26.29
C LEU A 687 8.57 26.63 26.83
N ILE A 688 8.72 27.93 27.04
CA ILE A 688 9.93 28.49 27.66
C ILE A 688 10.05 27.92 29.08
N ASP A 689 11.28 27.56 29.46
CA ASP A 689 11.66 26.85 30.68
C ASP A 689 11.09 25.43 30.81
N LYS A 690 10.36 24.92 29.80
CA LYS A 690 9.92 23.52 29.75
C LYS A 690 10.96 22.63 29.08
N GLU A 691 10.89 21.34 29.42
CA GLU A 691 11.63 20.30 28.71
C GLU A 691 11.16 20.22 27.26
N VAL A 692 12.11 20.07 26.35
CA VAL A 692 11.89 19.82 24.93
C VAL A 692 12.90 18.78 24.46
N PHE A 693 12.64 18.17 23.30
CA PHE A 693 13.59 17.24 22.69
C PHE A 693 14.39 17.94 21.59
N SER A 694 15.70 17.70 21.57
CA SER A 694 16.58 18.19 20.51
C SER A 694 17.23 17.03 19.79
N TYR A 695 17.08 16.98 18.47
CA TYR A 695 17.81 16.05 17.61
C TYR A 695 19.05 16.73 17.04
N ASN A 696 20.24 16.34 17.50
CA ASN A 696 21.52 16.83 16.99
C ASN A 696 22.55 15.69 16.89
N ASP A 697 23.43 15.76 15.90
CA ASP A 697 24.49 14.77 15.65
C ASP A 697 23.99 13.31 15.60
N GLY A 698 22.74 13.11 15.14
CA GLY A 698 22.14 11.78 15.00
C GLY A 698 21.54 11.21 16.28
N LEU A 699 21.42 12.00 17.34
CA LEU A 699 20.92 11.58 18.64
C LEU A 699 19.84 12.54 19.13
N ASP A 700 18.74 11.98 19.60
CA ASP A 700 17.76 12.71 20.39
C ASP A 700 18.30 12.89 21.82
N ARG A 701 18.22 14.12 22.32
CA ARG A 701 18.68 14.53 23.64
C ARG A 701 17.64 15.36 24.36
N LYS A 702 17.75 15.37 25.69
CA LYS A 702 16.99 16.27 26.54
C LYS A 702 17.51 17.70 26.38
N ALA A 703 16.59 18.63 26.20
CA ALA A 703 16.88 20.05 26.14
C ALA A 703 15.85 20.85 26.95
N VAL A 704 16.19 22.11 27.24
CA VAL A 704 15.29 23.09 27.82
C VAL A 704 15.29 24.31 26.91
N LEU A 705 14.10 24.78 26.56
CA LEU A 705 13.94 26.00 25.79
C LEU A 705 14.10 27.22 26.71
N GLU A 706 15.24 27.90 26.66
CA GLU A 706 15.50 29.06 27.54
C GLU A 706 14.84 30.33 27.00
N ASN A 707 14.78 30.51 25.67
CA ASN A 707 14.15 31.69 25.08
C ASN A 707 13.81 31.50 23.60
N ILE A 708 12.79 32.21 23.11
CA ILE A 708 12.54 32.42 21.69
C ILE A 708 12.30 33.91 21.44
N SER A 709 13.18 34.51 20.64
CA SER A 709 13.02 35.88 20.13
C SER A 709 12.44 35.83 18.73
N PHE A 710 11.13 36.10 18.62
CA PHE A 710 10.42 36.13 17.34
C PHE A 710 10.68 37.41 16.56
N GLU A 711 11.05 37.26 15.29
CA GLU A 711 11.13 38.37 14.33
C GLU A 711 9.97 38.30 13.29
N ASN A 712 10.22 38.72 12.05
CA ASN A 712 9.24 38.75 10.96
C ASN A 712 8.91 37.35 10.39
N SER A 713 9.81 36.39 10.61
CA SER A 713 9.65 35.01 10.19
C SER A 713 10.30 34.08 11.21
N LEU A 714 9.85 32.83 11.26
CA LEU A 714 10.53 31.81 12.05
C LEU A 714 11.99 31.69 11.61
N ALA A 715 12.26 31.77 10.31
CA ALA A 715 13.61 31.67 9.74
C ALA A 715 14.60 32.72 10.30
N SER A 716 14.12 33.92 10.63
CA SER A 716 14.93 35.01 11.20
C SER A 716 14.85 35.10 12.73
N SER A 717 14.04 34.26 13.37
CA SER A 717 13.89 34.25 14.82
C SER A 717 15.08 33.56 15.48
N LEU A 718 15.43 33.97 16.69
CA LEU A 718 16.52 33.38 17.47
C LEU A 718 15.94 32.47 18.55
N ILE A 719 16.46 31.25 18.67
CA ILE A 719 16.04 30.27 19.68
C ILE A 719 17.24 29.90 20.53
N THR A 720 17.09 30.04 21.85
CA THR A 720 18.11 29.67 22.84
C THR A 720 17.71 28.37 23.50
N LEU A 721 18.52 27.33 23.30
CA LEU A 721 18.30 25.99 23.83
C LEU A 721 19.45 25.58 24.73
N LYS A 722 19.13 25.04 25.91
CA LYS A 722 20.10 24.43 26.78
C LYS A 722 20.01 22.92 26.64
N THR A 723 21.02 22.31 26.04
CA THR A 723 21.02 20.85 25.81
C THR A 723 22.00 20.16 26.75
N ASP A 724 21.67 18.92 27.10
CA ASP A 724 22.60 18.05 27.82
C ASP A 724 23.64 17.49 26.84
N ASP A 725 24.91 17.89 27.02
CA ASP A 725 26.05 17.37 26.28
C ASP A 725 27.00 16.61 27.21
N ASN A 726 26.74 15.31 27.38
CA ASN A 726 27.49 14.39 28.23
C ASN A 726 27.54 14.84 29.72
N GLY A 727 26.41 15.26 30.28
CA GLY A 727 26.29 15.66 31.69
C GLY A 727 26.69 17.11 31.97
N LYS A 728 26.98 17.91 30.93
CA LYS A 728 27.18 19.36 31.03
C LYS A 728 26.14 20.08 30.18
N MET A 729 25.36 20.93 30.83
CA MET A 729 24.37 21.77 30.14
C MET A 729 25.10 22.85 29.32
N LYS A 730 24.94 22.79 28.00
CA LYS A 730 25.50 23.77 27.07
C LYS A 730 24.37 24.56 26.42
N THR A 731 24.49 25.88 26.44
CA THR A 731 23.55 26.78 25.78
C THR A 731 23.94 26.95 24.31
N PHE A 732 22.96 26.79 23.42
CA PHE A 732 23.06 26.97 21.98
C PHE A 732 22.10 28.08 21.57
N GLU A 733 22.61 29.05 20.81
CA GLU A 733 21.78 30.03 20.12
C GLU A 733 21.68 29.62 18.65
N LEU A 734 20.46 29.36 18.19
CA LEU A 734 20.17 28.86 16.86
C LEU A 734 19.24 29.83 16.14
N ASN A 735 19.50 30.08 14.86
CA ASN A 735 18.54 30.79 14.02
C ASN A 735 17.45 29.83 13.57
N GLY A 736 16.22 30.32 13.45
CA GLY A 736 15.10 29.48 13.09
C GLY A 736 15.16 28.89 11.67
N LYS A 737 16.02 29.43 10.78
CA LYS A 737 16.31 28.85 9.46
C LYS A 737 17.13 27.55 9.53
N ASP A 738 17.84 27.35 10.65
CA ASP A 738 18.77 26.24 10.85
C ASP A 738 18.13 25.09 11.65
N ILE A 739 16.83 25.18 11.94
CA ILE A 739 16.09 24.21 12.76
C ILE A 739 14.81 23.73 12.06
N ILE A 740 14.37 22.55 12.46
CA ILE A 740 13.04 22.01 12.14
C ILE A 740 12.34 21.79 13.47
N ILE A 741 11.13 22.33 13.61
CA ILE A 741 10.30 22.14 14.80
C ILE A 741 9.27 21.06 14.47
N ASP A 742 9.33 19.95 15.20
CA ASP A 742 8.27 18.95 15.20
C ASP A 742 7.26 19.30 16.29
N LEU A 743 6.00 18.94 16.09
CA LEU A 743 4.93 19.22 17.06
C LEU A 743 4.33 17.89 17.53
N PRO A 744 3.85 17.80 18.77
CA PRO A 744 3.30 16.56 19.29
C PRO A 744 2.24 15.90 18.37
N PRO A 745 2.27 14.57 18.23
CA PRO A 745 3.17 13.65 18.94
C PRO A 745 4.59 13.61 18.33
N VAL A 746 5.61 13.67 19.17
CA VAL A 746 7.02 13.80 18.74
C VAL A 746 7.72 12.44 18.72
N LEU A 747 8.52 12.20 17.69
CA LEU A 747 9.31 10.99 17.52
C LEU A 747 10.69 11.14 18.17
N VAL A 748 10.96 10.32 19.18
CA VAL A 748 12.27 10.22 19.84
C VAL A 748 12.97 8.92 19.45
N ARG A 749 14.18 9.01 18.91
CA ARG A 749 14.98 7.87 18.44
C ARG A 749 15.95 7.41 19.51
N LEU A 750 15.95 6.10 19.77
CA LEU A 750 16.85 5.49 20.73
C LEU A 750 17.98 4.78 20.01
N ASN A 751 19.22 5.11 20.40
CA ASN A 751 20.42 4.43 19.94
C ASN A 751 21.03 3.66 21.12
N TYR A 752 20.94 2.33 21.06
CA TYR A 752 21.45 1.47 22.12
C TYR A 752 22.97 1.61 22.34
N ASP A 753 23.75 1.87 21.29
CA ASP A 753 25.21 2.05 21.40
C ASP A 753 25.59 3.36 22.11
N LYS A 754 24.63 4.29 22.22
CA LYS A 754 24.77 5.59 22.90
C LYS A 754 23.86 5.68 24.12
N LYS A 755 23.54 4.54 24.73
CA LYS A 755 22.56 4.45 25.82
C LYS A 755 22.88 5.37 27.00
N GLU A 756 24.15 5.52 27.36
CA GLU A 756 24.61 6.40 28.45
C GLU A 756 24.16 7.85 28.25
N ASN A 757 24.13 8.32 26.99
CA ASN A 757 23.75 9.70 26.64
C ASN A 757 22.24 9.92 26.55
N GLN A 758 21.45 8.84 26.49
CA GLN A 758 20.00 8.91 26.28
C GLN A 758 19.20 8.36 27.47
N THR A 759 19.87 7.91 28.54
CA THR A 759 19.20 7.42 29.76
C THR A 759 18.31 8.51 30.37
N GLY A 760 18.84 9.73 30.55
CA GLY A 760 18.07 10.86 31.07
C GLY A 760 16.89 11.28 30.20
N LEU A 761 16.93 10.96 28.90
CA LEU A 761 15.81 11.18 27.98
C LEU A 761 14.70 10.14 28.16
N ILE A 762 15.03 8.88 28.38
CA ILE A 762 14.01 7.87 28.72
C ILE A 762 13.42 8.18 30.10
N GLU A 763 14.25 8.56 31.07
CA GLU A 763 13.81 8.96 32.41
C GLU A 763 12.84 10.15 32.38
N SER A 764 13.07 11.14 31.51
CA SER A 764 12.13 12.27 31.36
C SER A 764 10.80 11.88 30.71
N THR A 765 10.71 10.68 30.15
CA THR A 765 9.46 10.11 29.62
C THR A 765 8.75 9.18 30.60
N ILE A 766 9.32 8.92 31.77
CA ILE A 766 8.65 8.18 32.84
C ILE A 766 7.42 8.95 33.31
N GLY A 767 6.30 8.26 33.45
CA GLY A 767 4.99 8.82 33.75
C GLY A 767 4.31 9.51 32.56
N LYS A 768 5.00 9.69 31.43
CA LYS A 768 4.45 10.25 30.20
C LYS A 768 3.83 9.16 29.33
N SER A 769 2.85 9.56 28.55
CA SER A 769 2.17 8.67 27.61
C SER A 769 2.96 8.56 26.31
N VAL A 770 3.26 7.33 25.91
CA VAL A 770 4.10 7.05 24.76
C VAL A 770 3.59 5.90 23.92
N VAL A 771 4.01 5.85 22.66
CA VAL A 771 3.93 4.66 21.82
C VAL A 771 5.35 4.14 21.58
N LEU A 772 5.64 2.96 22.11
CA LEU A 772 6.93 2.29 21.93
C LEU A 772 6.95 1.55 20.60
N PHE A 773 7.85 1.92 19.70
CA PHE A 773 8.15 1.16 18.50
C PHE A 773 9.37 0.29 18.76
N THR A 774 9.18 -1.01 18.60
CA THR A 774 10.21 -2.01 18.88
C THR A 774 10.67 -2.65 17.58
N LYS A 775 11.85 -3.28 17.61
CA LYS A 775 12.39 -4.05 16.47
C LYS A 775 11.43 -5.15 15.99
N GLU A 776 10.59 -5.65 16.90
CA GLU A 776 9.56 -6.65 16.62
C GLU A 776 8.22 -6.00 16.17
N GLU A 777 7.99 -4.72 16.51
CA GLU A 777 6.71 -4.00 16.33
C GLU A 777 6.88 -2.61 15.70
N ILE A 778 7.50 -2.59 14.53
CA ILE A 778 7.79 -1.36 13.79
C ILE A 778 6.52 -0.72 13.21
N GLU A 779 5.46 -1.50 12.95
CA GLU A 779 4.24 -0.97 12.29
C GLU A 779 3.20 -0.39 13.25
N THR A 780 2.93 -1.07 14.36
CA THR A 780 1.78 -0.75 15.22
C THR A 780 2.15 -0.01 16.50
N GLY A 781 3.40 -0.20 16.97
CA GLY A 781 3.87 0.25 18.27
C GLY A 781 3.04 -0.25 19.45
N ILE A 782 3.48 0.05 20.67
CA ILE A 782 2.79 -0.29 21.93
C ILE A 782 2.41 1.00 22.63
N ALA A 783 1.12 1.32 22.71
CA ALA A 783 0.65 2.48 23.48
C ALA A 783 0.67 2.17 24.98
N CYS A 784 1.45 2.92 25.75
CA CYS A 784 1.69 2.66 27.18
C CYS A 784 2.17 3.91 27.95
N ILE A 785 2.27 3.78 29.28
CA ILE A 785 2.93 4.74 30.16
C ILE A 785 4.22 4.11 30.67
N LEU A 786 5.35 4.78 30.52
CA LEU A 786 6.61 4.26 31.08
C LEU A 786 6.60 4.43 32.60
N THR A 787 6.88 3.36 33.34
CA THR A 787 6.80 3.37 34.81
C THR A 787 8.18 3.49 35.46
N SER A 788 9.17 2.77 34.93
CA SER A 788 10.53 2.84 35.44
C SER A 788 11.55 2.34 34.41
N LEU A 789 12.81 2.69 34.64
CA LEU A 789 13.97 2.16 33.93
C LEU A 789 14.86 1.46 34.97
N LYS A 790 15.05 0.15 34.86
CA LYS A 790 15.91 -0.65 35.75
C LYS A 790 16.69 -1.67 34.94
N ASP A 791 17.99 -1.81 35.22
CA ASP A 791 18.85 -2.86 34.65
C ASP A 791 18.74 -3.00 33.12
N ASP A 792 18.74 -1.87 32.40
CA ASP A 792 18.61 -1.79 30.93
C ASP A 792 17.27 -2.34 30.37
N LYS A 793 16.26 -2.45 31.24
CA LYS A 793 14.87 -2.71 30.89
C LYS A 793 14.00 -1.50 31.19
N VAL A 794 13.08 -1.26 30.28
CA VAL A 794 12.02 -0.27 30.43
C VAL A 794 10.78 -1.00 30.91
N ALA A 795 10.30 -0.64 32.09
CA ALA A 795 8.99 -1.06 32.58
C ALA A 795 7.92 -0.10 32.05
N TYR A 796 6.80 -0.64 31.61
CA TYR A 796 5.69 0.13 31.08
C TYR A 796 4.35 -0.47 31.49
N LYS A 797 3.34 0.40 31.63
CA LYS A 797 1.99 0.05 32.02
C LYS A 797 1.04 0.22 30.85
N ILE A 798 0.18 -0.78 30.64
CA ILE A 798 -1.01 -0.69 29.79
C ILE A 798 -2.21 -0.86 30.72
N LYS A 799 -2.99 0.20 30.89
CA LYS A 799 -4.06 0.28 31.91
C LYS A 799 -3.55 -0.08 33.30
N ASP A 800 -3.87 -1.27 33.80
CA ASP A 800 -3.52 -1.78 35.13
C ASP A 800 -2.43 -2.85 35.13
N LYS A 801 -1.96 -3.28 33.96
CA LYS A 801 -0.93 -4.31 33.83
C LYS A 801 0.42 -3.68 33.55
N GLU A 802 1.45 -4.16 34.24
CA GLU A 802 2.84 -3.75 34.05
C GLU A 802 3.62 -4.82 33.29
N PHE A 803 4.47 -4.37 32.37
CA PHE A 803 5.28 -5.18 31.48
C PHE A 803 6.72 -4.66 31.46
N GLU A 804 7.66 -5.48 31.00
CA GLU A 804 9.05 -5.10 30.81
C GLU A 804 9.52 -5.38 29.39
N ILE A 805 10.36 -4.50 28.86
CA ILE A 805 11.07 -4.71 27.59
C ILE A 805 12.53 -4.30 27.71
N GLU A 806 13.43 -5.06 27.09
CA GLU A 806 14.84 -4.69 27.01
C GLU A 806 15.01 -3.42 26.17
N ARG A 807 15.78 -2.45 26.67
CA ARG A 807 16.02 -1.17 25.99
C ARG A 807 16.54 -1.34 24.56
N LYS A 808 17.42 -2.31 24.32
CA LYS A 808 17.98 -2.62 22.99
C LYS A 808 16.94 -3.04 21.95
N LYS A 809 15.71 -3.38 22.37
CA LYS A 809 14.60 -3.75 21.49
C LYS A 809 13.75 -2.56 21.09
N ILE A 810 13.87 -1.41 21.75
CA ILE A 810 13.11 -0.20 21.44
C ILE A 810 13.92 0.63 20.43
N ASP A 811 13.34 0.90 19.27
CA ASP A 811 13.96 1.74 18.25
C ASP A 811 13.52 3.20 18.41
N TYR A 812 12.23 3.42 18.69
CA TYR A 812 11.67 4.76 18.80
C TYR A 812 10.57 4.85 19.86
N ILE A 813 10.40 6.06 20.41
CA ILE A 813 9.32 6.42 21.33
C ILE A 813 8.55 7.59 20.70
N TYR A 814 7.26 7.41 20.43
CA TYR A 814 6.37 8.51 20.08
C TYR A 814 5.74 9.08 21.35
N ILE A 815 5.90 10.36 21.62
CA ILE A 815 5.47 10.97 22.88
C ILE A 815 4.22 11.81 22.63
N TYR A 816 3.14 11.51 23.35
CA TYR A 816 1.84 12.16 23.26
C TYR A 816 1.65 13.15 24.42
N THR A 817 2.55 14.13 24.54
CA THR A 817 2.49 15.15 25.61
C THR A 817 2.67 16.55 25.05
N ASP A 818 2.51 17.56 25.90
CA ASP A 818 2.81 18.97 25.61
C ASP A 818 4.33 19.26 25.47
N THR A 819 5.16 18.22 25.39
CA THR A 819 6.61 18.29 25.25
C THR A 819 6.96 18.13 23.77
N PRO A 820 7.33 19.21 23.07
CA PRO A 820 7.71 19.19 21.65
C PRO A 820 9.17 18.81 21.40
#